data_AF-A0A0D3GWQ9-F1
#
_entry.id   AF-A0A0D3GWQ9-F1
#
_cell.length_a   1.000
_cell.length_b   1.000
_cell.length_c   1.000
_cell.angle_alpha   90.00
_cell.angle_beta   90.00
_cell.angle_gamma   90.00
#
_symmetry.space_group_name_H-M   'P 1'
#
loop_
_entity.id
_entity.type
_entity.pdbx_description
1 polymer ?
#
loop_
_entity_poly.entity_id
_entity_poly.type
_entity_poly.pdbx_seq_one_letter_code
_entity_poly.pdbx_strand_id
1 'polypeptide(L)'
;MSSTPAANFSNEDDERKAPTSFHPSLWGDFFISYQPPTAPKHAYMKERAEVLKEEVRKVVKGSNEVPEILDLVITLQRLGLDSYYKAEIDELLCTVYNTDYNDKDLHLVSLRFYLLRKNGYDVSSDIFQHFKDKEGSFVVDDTRSLLSLYNAAYMRTHGETVLDEAVVFTSNRLRSELKHLKSPVADEVSLALDIPLLRRVRIIETRNYIPIYESATTRNEAILEFAKLNFNLLQLIYCEELKTITRWWKELNVESNLSFIRDRIVEMHFWMTGACSEPHYSLSRIILTKMTAFITILDDIFDTYGTTEESMMLAKAIYMCNESATVLLPKYMKDFYLYYLKTFDSFEEALGPNKSYRVFYLKELFKILIKGYSEEIKWRDDHYIPKTIEEHLELSRTTVGAFQLACASFVGMGDFITKDTLDYLLTYPKLLKCYTTCVRLSNDIASTKREQAGDHYASTIQCYMLEHGTTIHEACIGIKELIEDSWKDMMKEYLAPTNLQPKIVARTVIDFARTGDYIYKQADSFTFSHTIKDMIASLYHACMKERAEVLKEEVRCMVKGSKEVSEILDLVLTLQRLGLDSYYKTELDDLLYSVYNSDFEDKDLNLVSLRFYLLRKNGYDVSSDIFLRFKDKEGCFAADEVRSLLGLYNAAHVRTHGDKVLDGAIAFTKSHLEAKLEHLKSPLKEEVSSALETPLFRRVRILETRNYIPIYEKISGRNETILEFAKLNFNLLQLLYCEELKKITLWWKELNIQSNLSFIRDRIVEMHFWMTGVCPEFNYSLSRIILTKMMAYITIIDDIFDTHGTTEESMMLAEAIYKCNESAITFDLIEEELGTSNSYRLKRLVQGYSQEIKWRDEHYVPKTVDEHLEVSRATVGAFEIACASFVREQKGEHHVSTVQCYMFQHGTTMHDACVKIKELIEDSWKDIVKEYLTLPTEQPKIVAETIVDLARTADYMYKKTDSYTFANTIKDMVASLYVKPI
;
A
#
# COMPACT_ATOMS: atom_id res chain seq x y z
N MET A 1 -63.20 -39.91 3.97
CA MET A 1 -62.11 -39.50 3.05
C MET A 1 -62.10 -37.99 2.97
N SER A 2 -61.21 -37.34 3.73
CA SER A 2 -60.73 -35.98 3.50
C SER A 2 -59.42 -35.86 4.27
N SER A 3 -58.31 -35.99 3.56
CA SER A 3 -56.95 -35.98 4.10
C SER A 3 -56.46 -34.55 4.31
N THR A 4 -55.86 -34.34 5.48
CA THR A 4 -55.21 -33.15 6.01
C THR A 4 -54.12 -32.60 5.07
N PRO A 5 -53.92 -31.27 4.96
CA PRO A 5 -52.89 -30.69 4.08
C PRO A 5 -51.49 -30.82 4.69
N ALA A 6 -50.53 -31.09 3.82
CA ALA A 6 -49.11 -31.23 4.12
C ALA A 6 -48.49 -29.92 4.62
N ALA A 7 -47.58 -30.05 5.58
CA ALA A 7 -46.73 -28.97 6.08
C ALA A 7 -45.79 -28.50 4.95
N ASN A 8 -45.79 -27.18 4.71
CA ASN A 8 -44.80 -26.52 3.87
C ASN A 8 -43.44 -26.56 4.57
N PHE A 9 -42.45 -27.12 3.88
CA PHE A 9 -41.04 -26.88 4.18
C PHE A 9 -40.72 -25.42 3.82
N SER A 10 -40.38 -24.60 4.81
CA SER A 10 -39.75 -23.29 4.60
C SER A 10 -38.32 -23.50 4.10
N ASN A 11 -37.91 -22.71 3.10
CA ASN A 11 -36.56 -22.72 2.53
C ASN A 11 -35.51 -22.39 3.61
N GLU A 12 -34.47 -23.21 3.75
CA GLU A 12 -33.32 -23.01 4.67
C GLU A 12 -32.44 -21.78 4.36
N ASP A 13 -32.74 -21.02 3.29
CA ASP A 13 -31.97 -19.85 2.88
C ASP A 13 -32.48 -18.52 3.48
N ASP A 14 -33.64 -18.49 4.16
CA ASP A 14 -34.24 -17.23 4.68
C ASP A 14 -33.66 -16.78 6.06
N GLU A 15 -32.86 -17.60 6.75
CA GLU A 15 -32.31 -17.26 8.10
C GLU A 15 -30.83 -16.84 8.12
N ARG A 16 -30.08 -16.97 7.02
CA ARG A 16 -28.65 -16.58 7.00
C ARG A 16 -28.51 -15.08 6.79
N LYS A 17 -27.72 -14.41 7.65
CA LYS A 17 -27.34 -13.00 7.45
C LYS A 17 -26.66 -12.85 6.08
N ALA A 18 -27.01 -11.79 5.35
CA ALA A 18 -26.36 -11.47 4.09
C ALA A 18 -24.84 -11.36 4.33
N PRO A 19 -23.98 -12.04 3.56
CA PRO A 19 -22.56 -12.08 3.82
C PRO A 19 -21.95 -10.68 3.75
N THR A 20 -21.28 -10.26 4.82
CA THR A 20 -20.44 -9.06 4.81
C THR A 20 -19.36 -9.25 3.76
N SER A 21 -19.29 -8.37 2.75
CA SER A 21 -18.29 -8.48 1.69
C SER A 21 -16.92 -7.99 2.18
N PHE A 22 -16.14 -8.85 2.82
CA PHE A 22 -14.74 -8.56 3.09
C PHE A 22 -13.97 -8.46 1.77
N HIS A 23 -13.01 -7.54 1.69
CA HIS A 23 -12.15 -7.47 0.50
C HIS A 23 -11.22 -8.70 0.43
N PRO A 24 -10.85 -9.18 -0.78
CA PRO A 24 -9.95 -10.32 -0.94
C PRO A 24 -8.53 -10.02 -0.45
N SER A 25 -7.70 -11.06 -0.33
CA SER A 25 -6.27 -10.90 0.00
C SER A 25 -5.57 -9.93 -0.96
N LEU A 26 -4.67 -9.12 -0.41
CA LEU A 26 -3.93 -8.12 -1.20
C LEU A 26 -2.70 -8.69 -1.93
N TRP A 27 -2.39 -9.97 -1.71
CA TRP A 27 -1.10 -10.57 -2.05
C TRP A 27 -1.19 -11.69 -3.09
N GLY A 28 -2.40 -12.21 -3.33
CA GLY A 28 -2.64 -13.35 -4.22
C GLY A 28 -1.64 -14.49 -3.99
N ASP A 29 -1.00 -14.93 -5.07
CA ASP A 29 -0.13 -16.12 -5.07
C ASP A 29 1.36 -15.79 -4.96
N PHE A 30 1.71 -14.52 -4.72
CA PHE A 30 3.10 -14.05 -4.76
C PHE A 30 4.04 -14.92 -3.90
N PHE A 31 3.67 -15.22 -2.66
CA PHE A 31 4.53 -16.00 -1.77
C PHE A 31 4.63 -17.48 -2.15
N ILE A 32 3.70 -18.00 -2.95
CA ILE A 32 3.77 -19.37 -3.47
C ILE A 32 4.77 -19.45 -4.63
N SER A 33 4.76 -18.46 -5.53
CA SER A 33 5.64 -18.40 -6.70
C SER A 33 7.06 -17.94 -6.35
N TYR A 34 7.22 -17.18 -5.26
CA TYR A 34 8.49 -16.65 -4.81
C TYR A 34 9.61 -17.70 -4.80
N GLN A 35 10.73 -17.34 -5.42
CA GLN A 35 11.98 -18.09 -5.39
C GLN A 35 13.02 -17.28 -4.60
N PRO A 36 13.68 -17.89 -3.61
CA PRO A 36 14.75 -17.23 -2.88
C PRO A 36 15.96 -16.94 -3.78
N PRO A 37 16.93 -16.11 -3.31
CA PRO A 37 18.20 -15.89 -3.99
C PRO A 37 18.86 -17.19 -4.44
N THR A 38 19.70 -17.11 -5.48
CA THR A 38 20.47 -18.27 -5.95
C THR A 38 21.29 -18.88 -4.80
N ALA A 39 21.43 -20.21 -4.79
CA ALA A 39 22.15 -20.91 -3.73
C ALA A 39 23.55 -20.33 -3.43
N PRO A 40 24.38 -19.93 -4.43
CA PRO A 40 25.65 -19.27 -4.16
C PRO A 40 25.53 -17.92 -3.46
N LYS A 41 24.56 -17.08 -3.85
CA LYS A 41 24.34 -15.77 -3.24
C LYS A 41 23.86 -15.91 -1.80
N HIS A 42 22.94 -16.84 -1.54
CA HIS A 42 22.45 -17.12 -0.19
C HIS A 42 23.56 -17.68 0.72
N ALA A 43 24.43 -18.57 0.20
CA ALA A 43 25.59 -19.07 0.93
C ALA A 43 26.56 -17.93 1.28
N TYR A 44 26.89 -17.07 0.31
CA TYR A 44 27.72 -15.89 0.53
C TYR A 44 27.14 -14.95 1.59
N MET A 45 25.82 -14.66 1.54
CA MET A 45 25.16 -13.82 2.54
C MET A 45 25.29 -14.40 3.95
N LYS A 46 25.12 -15.71 4.11
CA LYS A 46 25.28 -16.38 5.41
C LYS A 46 26.73 -16.34 5.91
N GLU A 47 27.68 -16.64 5.03
CA GLU A 47 29.11 -16.61 5.37
C GLU A 47 29.56 -15.21 5.77
N ARG A 48 29.16 -14.18 5.01
CA ARG A 48 29.48 -12.79 5.32
C ARG A 48 28.83 -12.34 6.63
N ALA A 49 27.60 -12.77 6.91
CA ALA A 49 26.91 -12.47 8.17
C ALA A 49 27.65 -13.06 9.38
N GLU A 50 28.17 -14.29 9.30
CA GLU A 50 28.95 -14.89 10.40
C GLU A 50 30.29 -14.17 10.62
N VAL A 51 30.97 -13.70 9.55
CA VAL A 51 32.16 -12.87 9.70
C VAL A 51 31.84 -11.56 10.41
N LEU A 52 30.82 -10.83 9.95
CA LEU A 52 30.40 -9.56 10.53
C LEU A 52 29.93 -9.72 11.98
N LYS A 53 29.26 -10.83 12.29
CA LYS A 53 28.83 -11.16 13.66
C LYS A 53 30.00 -11.27 14.62
N GLU A 54 31.13 -11.85 14.21
CA GLU A 54 32.35 -11.89 15.03
C GLU A 54 33.06 -10.52 15.10
N GLU A 55 33.07 -9.76 14.02
CA GLU A 55 33.61 -8.39 14.01
C GLU A 55 32.85 -7.49 14.98
N VAL A 56 31.52 -7.51 14.94
CA VAL A 56 30.66 -6.77 15.87
C VAL A 56 30.81 -7.31 17.30
N ARG A 57 31.02 -8.62 17.50
CA ARG A 57 31.30 -9.16 18.85
C ARG A 57 32.55 -8.53 19.48
N LYS A 58 33.58 -8.23 18.68
CA LYS A 58 34.80 -7.55 19.18
C LYS A 58 34.48 -6.12 19.64
N VAL A 59 33.61 -5.41 18.91
CA VAL A 59 33.13 -4.07 19.31
C VAL A 59 32.37 -4.15 20.63
N VAL A 60 31.46 -5.12 20.76
CA VAL A 60 30.68 -5.34 22.00
C VAL A 60 31.59 -5.61 23.19
N LYS A 61 32.57 -6.51 23.06
CA LYS A 61 33.51 -6.85 24.13
C LYS A 61 34.54 -5.76 24.43
N GLY A 62 34.81 -4.87 23.47
CA GLY A 62 35.74 -3.77 23.61
C GLY A 62 35.16 -2.53 24.28
N SER A 63 33.83 -2.46 24.46
CA SER A 63 33.14 -1.30 25.03
C SER A 63 33.17 -1.32 26.55
N ASN A 64 33.59 -0.21 27.16
CA ASN A 64 33.93 -0.16 28.58
C ASN A 64 33.44 1.12 29.29
N GLU A 65 33.15 2.20 28.58
CA GLU A 65 32.56 3.40 29.16
C GLU A 65 31.02 3.37 29.13
N VAL A 66 30.37 3.83 30.20
CA VAL A 66 28.90 3.79 30.32
C VAL A 66 28.17 4.45 29.13
N PRO A 67 28.54 5.66 28.65
CA PRO A 67 27.89 6.26 27.49
C PRO A 67 28.04 5.43 26.21
N GLU A 68 29.23 4.90 25.94
CA GLU A 68 29.52 4.08 24.76
C GLU A 68 28.74 2.75 24.80
N ILE A 69 28.68 2.12 25.97
CA ILE A 69 27.90 0.88 26.18
C ILE A 69 26.42 1.14 25.89
N LEU A 70 25.86 2.23 26.42
CA LEU A 70 24.46 2.57 26.23
C LEU A 70 24.15 2.84 24.75
N ASP A 71 24.97 3.65 24.07
CA ASP A 71 24.82 3.96 22.64
C ASP A 71 24.95 2.70 21.77
N LEU A 72 25.89 1.79 22.11
CA LEU A 72 26.04 0.52 21.41
C LEU A 72 24.84 -0.40 21.61
N VAL A 73 24.40 -0.59 22.87
CA VAL A 73 23.28 -1.49 23.19
C VAL A 73 21.99 -1.02 22.55
N ILE A 74 21.68 0.29 22.60
CA ILE A 74 20.47 0.79 21.95
C ILE A 74 20.55 0.66 20.43
N THR A 75 21.73 0.88 19.84
CA THR A 75 21.97 0.70 18.41
C THR A 75 21.72 -0.74 17.99
N LEU A 76 22.32 -1.72 18.67
CA LEU A 76 22.14 -3.14 18.37
C LEU A 76 20.68 -3.59 18.53
N GLN A 77 19.98 -3.10 19.55
CA GLN A 77 18.56 -3.43 19.76
C GLN A 77 17.66 -2.87 18.66
N ARG A 78 17.88 -1.60 18.25
CA ARG A 78 17.08 -0.97 17.18
C ARG A 78 17.39 -1.59 15.82
N LEU A 79 18.63 -2.00 15.57
CA LEU A 79 19.03 -2.72 14.35
C LEU A 79 18.69 -4.22 14.35
N GLY A 80 18.08 -4.74 15.41
CA GLY A 80 17.67 -6.15 15.48
C GLY A 80 18.84 -7.14 15.54
N LEU A 81 19.98 -6.71 16.09
CA LEU A 81 21.21 -7.51 16.20
C LEU A 81 21.46 -8.02 17.63
N ASP A 82 20.78 -7.46 18.62
CA ASP A 82 20.93 -7.77 20.04
C ASP A 82 20.71 -9.25 20.40
N SER A 83 19.88 -9.97 19.62
CA SER A 83 19.66 -11.41 19.83
C SER A 83 20.93 -12.26 19.69
N TYR A 84 21.94 -11.77 18.94
CA TYR A 84 23.21 -12.46 18.74
C TYR A 84 24.22 -12.24 19.86
N TYR A 85 23.95 -11.28 20.76
CA TYR A 85 24.87 -10.82 21.81
C TYR A 85 24.20 -10.77 23.18
N LYS A 86 23.16 -11.58 23.41
CA LYS A 86 22.34 -11.49 24.62
C LYS A 86 23.16 -11.61 25.91
N ALA A 87 24.09 -12.56 25.97
CA ALA A 87 24.94 -12.76 27.14
C ALA A 87 25.87 -11.55 27.36
N GLU A 88 26.53 -11.09 26.30
CA GLU A 88 27.40 -9.91 26.37
C GLU A 88 26.64 -8.64 26.75
N ILE A 89 25.44 -8.42 26.20
CA ILE A 89 24.57 -7.28 26.55
C ILE A 89 24.12 -7.36 28.00
N ASP A 90 23.74 -8.54 28.51
CA ASP A 90 23.36 -8.72 29.90
C ASP A 90 24.56 -8.39 30.85
N GLU A 91 25.78 -8.78 30.49
CA GLU A 91 27.01 -8.41 31.22
C GLU A 91 27.28 -6.90 31.18
N LEU A 92 27.18 -6.28 29.99
CA LEU A 92 27.37 -4.85 29.82
C LEU A 92 26.36 -4.02 30.61
N LEU A 93 25.08 -4.42 30.60
CA LEU A 93 24.03 -3.73 31.37
C LEU A 93 24.20 -3.94 32.87
N CYS A 94 24.72 -5.09 33.31
CA CYS A 94 25.12 -5.29 34.69
C CYS A 94 26.24 -4.31 35.10
N THR A 95 27.24 -4.10 34.24
CA THR A 95 28.27 -3.08 34.46
C THR A 95 27.66 -1.68 34.55
N VAL A 96 26.80 -1.30 33.61
CA VAL A 96 26.10 0.00 33.62
C VAL A 96 25.27 0.20 34.89
N TYR A 97 24.64 -0.87 35.39
CA TYR A 97 23.84 -0.81 36.62
C TYR A 97 24.70 -0.50 37.85
N ASN A 98 25.90 -1.11 37.93
CA ASN A 98 26.78 -1.03 39.10
C ASN A 98 27.85 0.09 39.05
N THR A 99 28.00 0.77 37.90
CA THR A 99 29.02 1.80 37.70
C THR A 99 28.43 3.20 37.90
N ASP A 100 29.22 4.09 38.51
CA ASP A 100 28.89 5.52 38.60
C ASP A 100 28.79 6.17 37.22
N TYR A 101 27.93 7.18 37.10
CA TYR A 101 27.68 7.89 35.85
C TYR A 101 27.44 9.37 36.12
N ASN A 102 27.54 10.19 35.07
CA ASN A 102 27.22 11.61 35.18
C ASN A 102 25.70 11.82 35.29
N ASP A 103 25.21 11.95 36.52
CA ASP A 103 23.80 12.15 36.85
C ASP A 103 23.26 13.55 36.48
N LYS A 104 24.12 14.44 35.96
CA LYS A 104 23.75 15.77 35.47
C LYS A 104 23.50 15.84 33.96
N ASP A 105 23.79 14.76 33.23
CA ASP A 105 23.54 14.67 31.80
C ASP A 105 22.18 14.00 31.56
N LEU A 106 21.18 14.77 31.16
CA LEU A 106 19.82 14.27 30.97
C LEU A 106 19.75 13.18 29.90
N HIS A 107 20.46 13.34 28.79
CA HIS A 107 20.50 12.34 27.72
C HIS A 107 21.03 11.00 28.26
N LEU A 108 22.16 11.05 28.97
CA LEU A 108 22.77 9.86 29.57
C LEU A 108 21.85 9.21 30.61
N VAL A 109 21.28 10.00 31.52
CA VAL A 109 20.35 9.53 32.57
C VAL A 109 19.14 8.87 31.94
N SER A 110 18.50 9.52 30.96
CA SER A 110 17.33 8.99 30.27
C SER A 110 17.63 7.70 29.51
N LEU A 111 18.75 7.64 28.78
CA LEU A 111 19.12 6.45 28.02
C LEU A 111 19.45 5.27 28.96
N ARG A 112 20.19 5.54 30.05
CA ARG A 112 20.48 4.55 31.09
C ARG A 112 19.19 4.02 31.72
N PHE A 113 18.29 4.91 32.13
CA PHE A 113 17.01 4.54 32.70
C PHE A 113 16.19 3.65 31.76
N TYR A 114 16.05 4.06 30.50
CA TYR A 114 15.32 3.33 29.47
C TYR A 114 15.88 1.91 29.28
N LEU A 115 17.19 1.79 29.03
CA LEU A 115 17.83 0.49 28.76
C LEU A 115 17.82 -0.44 29.97
N LEU A 116 18.03 0.08 31.18
CA LEU A 116 17.97 -0.71 32.41
C LEU A 116 16.55 -1.24 32.65
N ARG A 117 15.52 -0.38 32.63
CA ARG A 117 14.13 -0.84 32.80
C ARG A 117 13.70 -1.80 31.70
N LYS A 118 14.08 -1.55 30.45
CA LYS A 118 13.76 -2.44 29.32
C LYS A 118 14.33 -3.84 29.52
N ASN A 119 15.43 -3.96 30.27
CA ASN A 119 16.07 -5.25 30.59
C ASN A 119 15.70 -5.83 31.96
N GLY A 120 14.74 -5.21 32.65
CA GLY A 120 14.14 -5.72 33.89
C GLY A 120 14.80 -5.21 35.18
N TYR A 121 15.62 -4.16 35.10
CA TYR A 121 16.16 -3.49 36.30
C TYR A 121 15.16 -2.44 36.79
N ASP A 122 14.77 -2.53 38.05
CA ASP A 122 13.88 -1.56 38.70
C ASP A 122 14.68 -0.36 39.23
N VAL A 123 15.00 0.58 38.33
CA VAL A 123 15.66 1.85 38.67
C VAL A 123 14.63 2.94 39.00
N SER A 124 14.89 3.75 40.03
CA SER A 124 13.96 4.83 40.46
C SER A 124 13.88 5.95 39.42
N SER A 125 12.66 6.47 39.22
CA SER A 125 12.39 7.66 38.39
C SER A 125 12.66 8.98 39.12
N ASP A 126 12.92 8.96 40.43
CA ASP A 126 13.18 10.17 41.23
C ASP A 126 14.39 10.97 40.71
N ILE A 127 15.32 10.32 40.02
CA ILE A 127 16.47 10.97 39.39
C ILE A 127 16.07 12.10 38.43
N PHE A 128 14.89 11.99 37.81
CA PHE A 128 14.39 13.01 36.89
C PHE A 128 13.94 14.30 37.58
N GLN A 129 13.72 14.28 38.91
CA GLN A 129 13.38 15.49 39.67
C GLN A 129 14.54 16.51 39.68
N HIS A 130 15.78 16.05 39.50
CA HIS A 130 16.95 16.94 39.45
C HIS A 130 17.01 17.80 38.18
N PHE A 131 16.21 17.48 37.17
CA PHE A 131 16.16 18.19 35.88
C PHE A 131 15.01 19.20 35.80
N LYS A 132 14.39 19.51 36.94
CA LYS A 132 13.34 20.51 37.06
C LYS A 132 13.87 21.81 37.65
N ASP A 133 13.30 22.93 37.20
CA ASP A 133 13.50 24.24 37.81
C ASP A 133 12.76 24.38 39.15
N LYS A 134 12.83 25.58 39.74
CA LYS A 134 12.20 25.88 41.03
C LYS A 134 10.67 25.93 40.93
N GLU A 135 10.17 26.16 39.73
CA GLU A 135 8.76 26.19 39.37
C GLU A 135 8.21 24.78 39.09
N GLY A 136 9.07 23.76 39.06
CA GLY A 136 8.73 22.35 38.89
C GLY A 136 8.68 21.88 37.43
N SER A 137 9.12 22.71 36.47
CA SER A 137 9.13 22.39 35.03
C SER A 137 10.48 21.83 34.59
N PHE A 138 10.47 20.91 33.63
CA PHE A 138 11.71 20.37 33.04
C PHE A 138 12.46 21.45 32.26
N VAL A 139 13.79 21.49 32.42
CA VAL A 139 14.67 22.41 31.67
C VAL A 139 15.54 21.59 30.72
N VAL A 140 15.22 21.66 29.43
CA VAL A 140 15.92 20.91 28.37
C VAL A 140 16.05 21.79 27.12
N ASP A 141 17.29 22.02 26.69
CA ASP A 141 17.58 22.97 25.62
C ASP A 141 17.92 22.30 24.27
N ASP A 142 18.09 20.97 24.25
CA ASP A 142 18.46 20.23 23.06
C ASP A 142 17.49 19.08 22.72
N THR A 143 17.27 18.87 21.42
CA THR A 143 16.35 17.87 20.88
C THR A 143 16.74 16.43 21.25
N ARG A 144 18.04 16.13 21.38
CA ARG A 144 18.53 14.77 21.70
C ARG A 144 18.14 14.38 23.13
N SER A 145 18.36 15.26 24.09
CA SER A 145 17.95 15.06 25.49
C SER A 145 16.42 14.98 25.62
N LEU A 146 15.68 15.83 24.89
CA LEU A 146 14.21 15.77 24.85
C LEU A 146 13.70 14.41 24.36
N LEU A 147 14.26 13.91 23.26
CA LEU A 147 13.88 12.63 22.68
C LEU A 147 14.23 11.46 23.60
N SER A 148 15.39 11.50 24.28
CA SER A 148 15.77 10.48 25.25
C SER A 148 14.85 10.48 26.47
N LEU A 149 14.51 11.64 27.01
CA LEU A 149 13.56 11.75 28.13
C LEU A 149 12.17 11.28 27.72
N TYR A 150 11.70 11.65 26.52
CA TYR A 150 10.44 11.15 25.96
C TYR A 150 10.41 9.62 25.97
N ASN A 151 11.42 8.98 25.36
CA ASN A 151 11.48 7.52 25.29
C ASN A 151 11.58 6.85 26.67
N ALA A 152 12.35 7.44 27.58
CA ALA A 152 12.48 6.96 28.97
C ALA A 152 11.15 7.05 29.74
N ALA A 153 10.40 8.13 29.56
CA ALA A 153 9.17 8.39 30.29
C ALA A 153 8.04 7.39 29.97
N TYR A 154 8.05 6.77 28.80
CA TYR A 154 7.11 5.68 28.48
C TYR A 154 7.39 4.37 29.23
N MET A 155 8.51 4.25 29.95
CA MET A 155 8.80 3.12 30.85
C MET A 155 8.13 3.27 32.23
N ARG A 156 7.25 4.25 32.39
CA ARG A 156 6.53 4.57 33.62
C ARG A 156 5.59 3.45 34.09
N THR A 157 5.40 3.42 35.40
CA THR A 157 4.43 2.61 36.14
C THR A 157 3.51 3.53 36.94
N HIS A 158 2.48 2.98 37.59
CA HIS A 158 1.59 3.76 38.43
C HIS A 158 2.34 4.41 39.62
N GLY A 159 2.08 5.69 39.87
CA GLY A 159 2.67 6.48 40.95
C GLY A 159 3.90 7.32 40.56
N GLU A 160 4.40 7.17 39.34
CA GLU A 160 5.58 7.90 38.86
C GLU A 160 5.21 9.23 38.17
N THR A 161 4.69 10.17 38.95
CA THR A 161 4.17 11.45 38.46
C THR A 161 5.20 12.26 37.66
N VAL A 162 6.48 12.18 38.04
CA VAL A 162 7.59 12.83 37.31
C VAL A 162 7.68 12.38 35.85
N LEU A 163 7.39 11.11 35.56
CA LEU A 163 7.40 10.59 34.19
C LEU A 163 6.11 10.93 33.44
N ASP A 164 4.98 11.00 34.13
CA ASP A 164 3.73 11.48 33.53
C ASP A 164 3.87 12.93 33.05
N GLU A 165 4.46 13.79 33.87
CA GLU A 165 4.79 15.17 33.51
C GLU A 165 5.83 15.23 32.37
N ALA A 166 6.84 14.35 32.39
CA ALA A 166 7.86 14.29 31.34
C ALA A 166 7.27 13.94 29.97
N VAL A 167 6.32 12.99 29.89
CA VAL A 167 5.63 12.66 28.63
C VAL A 167 4.91 13.88 28.07
N VAL A 168 4.16 14.61 28.89
CA VAL A 168 3.41 15.81 28.44
C VAL A 168 4.38 16.91 27.97
N PHE A 169 5.40 17.20 28.78
CA PHE A 169 6.39 18.23 28.47
C PHE A 169 7.14 17.93 27.16
N THR A 170 7.73 16.74 27.06
CA THR A 170 8.55 16.37 25.89
C THR A 170 7.71 16.24 24.62
N SER A 171 6.48 15.71 24.69
CA SER A 171 5.58 15.62 23.53
C SER A 171 5.27 16.99 22.92
N ASN A 172 4.95 17.96 23.76
CA ASN A 172 4.63 19.32 23.31
C ASN A 172 5.86 20.00 22.70
N ARG A 173 7.03 19.85 23.34
CA ARG A 173 8.27 20.45 22.86
C ARG A 173 8.75 19.84 21.55
N LEU A 174 8.79 18.51 21.45
CA LEU A 174 9.17 17.80 20.23
C LEU A 174 8.24 18.13 19.06
N ARG A 175 6.92 18.25 19.29
CA ARG A 175 5.96 18.65 18.24
C ARG A 175 6.18 20.08 17.75
N SER A 176 6.60 20.98 18.66
CA SER A 176 6.98 22.34 18.29
C SER A 176 8.28 22.37 17.49
N GLU A 177 9.30 21.63 17.91
CA GLU A 177 10.62 21.60 17.26
C GLU A 177 10.59 20.90 15.89
N LEU A 178 9.72 19.90 15.70
CA LEU A 178 9.61 19.12 14.46
C LEU A 178 9.50 19.99 13.20
N LYS A 179 8.86 21.15 13.28
CA LYS A 179 8.70 22.10 12.16
C LYS A 179 10.02 22.70 11.65
N HIS A 180 11.08 22.63 12.45
CA HIS A 180 12.37 23.26 12.18
C HIS A 180 13.52 22.25 12.05
N LEU A 181 13.24 20.97 12.30
CA LEU A 181 14.22 19.89 12.19
C LEU A 181 14.38 19.46 10.72
N LYS A 182 15.58 19.01 10.37
CA LYS A 182 15.87 18.38 9.07
C LYS A 182 16.05 16.86 9.26
N SER A 183 15.81 16.10 8.19
CA SER A 183 16.18 14.68 8.14
C SER A 183 17.69 14.53 8.39
N PRO A 184 18.14 13.53 9.17
CA PRO A 184 17.38 12.39 9.72
C PRO A 184 16.69 12.66 11.07
N VAL A 185 17.00 13.76 11.76
CA VAL A 185 16.50 14.05 13.12
C VAL A 185 14.98 14.28 13.11
N ALA A 186 14.47 14.98 12.09
CA ALA A 186 13.03 15.17 11.89
C ALA A 186 12.30 13.82 11.74
N ASP A 187 12.89 12.87 11.01
CA ASP A 187 12.30 11.54 10.81
C ASP A 187 12.25 10.78 12.14
N GLU A 188 13.31 10.83 12.94
CA GLU A 188 13.37 10.18 14.24
C GLU A 188 12.34 10.74 15.23
N VAL A 189 12.22 12.07 15.31
CA VAL A 189 11.23 12.75 16.16
C VAL A 189 9.80 12.46 15.68
N SER A 190 9.56 12.50 14.36
CA SER A 190 8.26 12.15 13.79
C SER A 190 7.85 10.72 14.13
N LEU A 191 8.77 9.76 14.03
CA LEU A 191 8.52 8.37 14.40
C LEU A 191 8.22 8.24 15.90
N ALA A 192 8.87 9.03 16.77
CA ALA A 192 8.69 8.96 18.22
C ALA A 192 7.35 9.51 18.67
N LEU A 193 6.94 10.65 18.11
CA LEU A 193 5.63 11.25 18.33
C LEU A 193 4.50 10.40 17.76
N ASP A 194 4.78 9.59 16.73
CA ASP A 194 3.83 8.63 16.22
C ASP A 194 3.71 7.41 17.16
N ILE A 195 4.80 6.67 17.40
CA ILE A 195 4.84 5.54 18.34
C ILE A 195 6.09 5.66 19.22
N PRO A 196 5.93 5.72 20.56
CA PRO A 196 7.08 5.81 21.46
C PRO A 196 7.96 4.56 21.34
N LEU A 197 9.27 4.71 21.51
CA LEU A 197 10.23 3.64 21.20
C LEU A 197 9.94 2.31 21.92
N LEU A 198 9.44 2.36 23.16
CA LEU A 198 9.01 1.17 23.91
C LEU A 198 7.93 0.35 23.18
N ARG A 199 7.03 1.02 22.42
CA ARG A 199 5.85 0.40 21.80
C ARG A 199 6.05 0.05 20.33
N ARG A 200 7.20 0.40 19.73
CA ARG A 200 7.47 0.10 18.32
C ARG A 200 7.71 -1.39 18.09
N VAL A 201 7.05 -1.93 17.07
CA VAL A 201 7.27 -3.32 16.61
C VAL A 201 8.70 -3.46 16.11
N ARG A 202 9.42 -4.47 16.60
CA ARG A 202 10.88 -4.59 16.42
C ARG A 202 11.32 -4.59 14.96
N ILE A 203 10.71 -5.43 14.11
CA ILE A 203 11.11 -5.53 12.71
C ILE A 203 10.82 -4.24 11.92
N ILE A 204 9.77 -3.51 12.31
CA ILE A 204 9.43 -2.20 11.73
C ILE A 204 10.44 -1.14 12.20
N GLU A 205 10.82 -1.15 13.48
CA GLU A 205 11.87 -0.28 14.01
C GLU A 205 13.20 -0.54 13.31
N THR A 206 13.60 -1.79 13.10
CA THR A 206 14.83 -2.12 12.35
C THR A 206 14.80 -1.56 10.93
N ARG A 207 13.70 -1.77 10.20
CA ARG A 207 13.53 -1.21 8.85
C ARG A 207 13.65 0.32 8.84
N ASN A 208 13.04 1.00 9.82
CA ASN A 208 13.04 2.46 9.88
C ASN A 208 14.35 3.05 10.41
N TYR A 209 15.07 2.33 11.27
CA TYR A 209 16.29 2.80 11.89
C TYR A 209 17.55 2.56 11.04
N ILE A 210 17.57 1.55 10.16
CA ILE A 210 18.72 1.31 9.27
C ILE A 210 19.10 2.57 8.46
N PRO A 211 18.18 3.29 7.78
CA PRO A 211 18.53 4.52 7.06
C PRO A 211 19.01 5.66 7.98
N ILE A 212 18.44 5.77 9.18
CA ILE A 212 18.86 6.77 10.18
C ILE A 212 20.29 6.50 10.62
N TYR A 213 20.61 5.24 10.95
CA TYR A 213 21.96 4.82 11.33
C TYR A 213 22.96 4.96 10.17
N GLU A 214 22.54 4.65 8.94
CA GLU A 214 23.35 4.86 7.74
C GLU A 214 23.71 6.33 7.53
N SER A 215 22.81 7.26 7.85
CA SER A 215 23.10 8.70 7.73
C SER A 215 24.02 9.25 8.84
N ALA A 216 24.23 8.50 9.93
CA ALA A 216 25.01 8.97 11.07
C ALA A 216 26.51 9.01 10.77
N THR A 217 27.17 10.11 11.11
CA THR A 217 28.63 10.29 10.91
C THR A 217 29.48 9.41 11.81
N THR A 218 28.93 8.95 12.93
CA THR A 218 29.60 8.08 13.93
C THR A 218 29.29 6.59 13.74
N ARG A 219 28.63 6.22 12.64
CA ARG A 219 28.21 4.83 12.40
C ARG A 219 29.40 3.88 12.30
N ASN A 220 29.21 2.66 12.78
CA ASN A 220 30.14 1.57 12.59
C ASN A 220 29.74 0.78 11.34
N GLU A 221 30.62 0.72 10.34
CA GLU A 221 30.32 0.09 9.05
C GLU A 221 30.06 -1.42 9.17
N ALA A 222 30.75 -2.13 10.07
CA ALA A 222 30.50 -3.55 10.30
C ALA A 222 29.10 -3.78 10.92
N ILE A 223 28.67 -2.92 11.85
CA ILE A 223 27.32 -2.96 12.42
C ILE A 223 26.26 -2.66 11.34
N LEU A 224 26.48 -1.63 10.51
CA LEU A 224 25.54 -1.27 9.45
C LEU A 224 25.39 -2.38 8.40
N GLU A 225 26.51 -2.93 7.94
CA GLU A 225 26.51 -4.04 6.98
C GLU A 225 25.83 -5.26 7.58
N PHE A 226 26.13 -5.59 8.84
CA PHE A 226 25.49 -6.72 9.52
C PHE A 226 23.98 -6.51 9.66
N ALA A 227 23.53 -5.31 10.02
CA ALA A 227 22.12 -4.99 10.15
C ALA A 227 21.35 -5.18 8.83
N LYS A 228 21.88 -4.64 7.72
CA LYS A 228 21.29 -4.80 6.39
C LYS A 228 21.23 -6.27 5.96
N LEU A 229 22.33 -7.00 6.17
CA LEU A 229 22.43 -8.39 5.79
C LEU A 229 21.53 -9.30 6.63
N ASN A 230 21.50 -9.07 7.95
CA ASN A 230 20.61 -9.78 8.88
C ASN A 230 19.14 -9.53 8.55
N PHE A 231 18.75 -8.28 8.30
CA PHE A 231 17.39 -7.93 7.89
C PHE A 231 16.98 -8.69 6.63
N ASN A 232 17.83 -8.72 5.60
CA ASN A 232 17.57 -9.47 4.37
C ASN A 232 17.48 -10.98 4.61
N LEU A 233 18.35 -11.56 5.46
CA LEU A 233 18.30 -12.98 5.80
C LEU A 233 17.01 -13.35 6.54
N LEU A 234 16.51 -12.49 7.43
CA LEU A 234 15.23 -12.66 8.10
C LEU A 234 14.07 -12.63 7.11
N GLN A 235 14.07 -11.71 6.14
CA GLN A 235 13.06 -11.68 5.08
C GLN A 235 12.99 -12.99 4.31
N LEU A 236 14.13 -13.62 4.00
CA LEU A 236 14.15 -14.92 3.32
C LEU A 236 13.46 -16.01 4.14
N ILE A 237 13.70 -16.02 5.46
CA ILE A 237 13.04 -16.97 6.38
C ILE A 237 11.53 -16.72 6.37
N TYR A 238 11.10 -15.47 6.49
CA TYR A 238 9.69 -15.09 6.49
C TYR A 238 8.99 -15.42 5.15
N CYS A 239 9.66 -15.24 4.02
CA CYS A 239 9.13 -15.62 2.72
C CYS A 239 8.93 -17.14 2.58
N GLU A 240 9.87 -17.96 3.07
CA GLU A 240 9.72 -19.43 3.07
C GLU A 240 8.62 -19.90 4.03
N GLU A 241 8.47 -19.24 5.18
CA GLU A 241 7.33 -19.45 6.09
C GLU A 241 6.01 -19.12 5.38
N LEU A 242 5.90 -17.93 4.79
CA LEU A 242 4.71 -17.50 4.05
C LEU A 242 4.39 -18.41 2.87
N LYS A 243 5.39 -18.91 2.15
CA LYS A 243 5.20 -19.89 1.08
C LYS A 243 4.56 -21.18 1.60
N THR A 244 5.04 -21.67 2.73
CA THR A 244 4.50 -22.87 3.40
C THR A 244 3.08 -22.62 3.91
N ILE A 245 2.86 -21.50 4.58
CA ILE A 245 1.58 -21.13 5.19
C ILE A 245 0.52 -20.84 4.11
N THR A 246 0.87 -20.11 3.05
CA THR A 246 -0.08 -19.78 1.98
C THR A 246 -0.51 -21.02 1.21
N ARG A 247 0.39 -22.00 1.00
CA ARG A 247 0.01 -23.32 0.45
C ARG A 247 -0.98 -24.06 1.35
N TRP A 248 -0.68 -24.12 2.66
CA TRP A 248 -1.59 -24.69 3.66
C TRP A 248 -2.96 -23.97 3.65
N TRP A 249 -2.98 -22.65 3.54
CA TRP A 249 -4.21 -21.87 3.48
C TRP A 249 -5.03 -22.16 2.22
N LYS A 250 -4.36 -22.34 1.07
CA LYS A 250 -5.01 -22.73 -0.19
C LYS A 250 -5.59 -24.14 -0.17
N GLU A 251 -4.94 -25.10 0.52
CA GLU A 251 -5.47 -26.46 0.66
C GLU A 251 -6.80 -26.50 1.41
N LEU A 252 -7.04 -25.56 2.33
CA LEU A 252 -8.32 -25.41 3.01
C LEU A 252 -9.43 -24.92 2.05
N ASN A 253 -9.05 -24.39 0.88
CA ASN A 253 -9.94 -23.90 -0.17
C ASN A 253 -10.97 -22.88 0.34
N VAL A 254 -10.49 -21.96 1.17
CA VAL A 254 -11.26 -20.92 1.85
C VAL A 254 -12.12 -20.12 0.88
N GLU A 255 -11.56 -19.70 -0.26
CA GLU A 255 -12.26 -18.83 -1.22
C GLU A 255 -13.55 -19.44 -1.76
N SER A 256 -13.62 -20.77 -1.94
CA SER A 256 -14.84 -21.42 -2.42
C SER A 256 -15.72 -22.00 -1.31
N ASN A 257 -15.12 -22.50 -0.23
CA ASN A 257 -15.84 -23.23 0.81
C ASN A 257 -16.27 -22.35 1.99
N LEU A 258 -15.56 -21.24 2.21
CA LEU A 258 -15.71 -20.31 3.34
C LEU A 258 -15.59 -18.86 2.86
N SER A 259 -16.23 -18.51 1.75
CA SER A 259 -16.11 -17.19 1.10
C SER A 259 -16.54 -15.99 1.97
N PHE A 260 -17.19 -16.26 3.11
CA PHE A 260 -17.60 -15.27 4.10
C PHE A 260 -16.49 -14.90 5.10
N ILE A 261 -15.37 -15.64 5.15
CA ILE A 261 -14.28 -15.37 6.10
C ILE A 261 -13.25 -14.38 5.55
N ARG A 262 -12.59 -13.66 6.45
CA ARG A 262 -11.51 -12.72 6.12
C ARG A 262 -10.27 -13.46 5.63
N ASP A 263 -9.91 -13.26 4.36
CA ASP A 263 -8.65 -13.78 3.80
C ASP A 263 -7.46 -12.84 4.10
N ARG A 264 -6.77 -13.09 5.21
CA ARG A 264 -5.71 -12.21 5.77
C ARG A 264 -4.43 -12.96 6.13
N ILE A 265 -4.12 -14.05 5.44
CA ILE A 265 -3.04 -14.96 5.88
C ILE A 265 -1.66 -14.29 5.97
N VAL A 266 -1.37 -13.33 5.09
CA VAL A 266 -0.10 -12.58 5.08
C VAL A 266 -0.07 -11.56 6.23
N GLU A 267 -1.17 -10.87 6.49
CA GLU A 267 -1.32 -9.95 7.61
C GLU A 267 -1.22 -10.68 8.96
N MET A 268 -1.79 -11.89 9.07
CA MET A 268 -1.65 -12.74 10.24
C MET A 268 -0.18 -13.11 10.47
N HIS A 269 0.55 -13.52 9.43
CA HIS A 269 1.98 -13.82 9.55
C HIS A 269 2.79 -12.58 9.93
N PHE A 270 2.50 -11.43 9.34
CA PHE A 270 3.12 -10.15 9.69
C PHE A 270 2.93 -9.82 11.18
N TRP A 271 1.70 -9.96 11.69
CA TRP A 271 1.41 -9.76 13.11
C TRP A 271 2.26 -10.68 13.97
N MET A 272 2.29 -11.98 13.67
CA MET A 272 3.06 -12.97 14.43
C MET A 272 4.59 -12.75 14.33
N THR A 273 5.06 -12.27 13.19
CA THR A 273 6.47 -11.91 12.97
C THR A 273 6.89 -10.73 13.83
N GLY A 274 5.99 -9.74 14.01
CA GLY A 274 6.27 -8.62 14.90
C GLY A 274 6.38 -9.04 16.37
N ALA A 275 5.66 -10.08 16.80
CA ALA A 275 5.68 -10.59 18.17
C ALA A 275 6.88 -11.52 18.45
N CYS A 276 7.35 -12.25 17.44
CA CYS A 276 8.41 -13.26 17.56
C CYS A 276 9.35 -13.19 16.34
N SER A 277 10.14 -12.12 16.20
CA SER A 277 10.91 -11.85 14.97
C SER A 277 12.14 -12.74 14.75
N GLU A 278 12.74 -13.30 15.80
CA GLU A 278 14.05 -13.95 15.72
C GLU A 278 14.07 -15.22 14.85
N PRO A 279 15.18 -15.54 14.17
CA PRO A 279 15.20 -16.59 13.15
C PRO A 279 14.89 -17.99 13.71
N HIS A 280 15.34 -18.30 14.94
CA HIS A 280 15.09 -19.58 15.60
C HIS A 280 13.66 -19.78 16.09
N TYR A 281 12.77 -18.79 15.94
CA TYR A 281 11.33 -18.91 16.24
C TYR A 281 10.46 -19.22 15.02
N SER A 282 11.06 -19.71 13.92
CA SER A 282 10.33 -20.03 12.68
C SER A 282 9.15 -20.99 12.89
N LEU A 283 9.37 -22.12 13.59
CA LEU A 283 8.28 -23.06 13.88
C LEU A 283 7.17 -22.42 14.73
N SER A 284 7.53 -21.58 15.71
CA SER A 284 6.58 -20.83 16.51
C SER A 284 5.72 -19.90 15.65
N ARG A 285 6.31 -19.12 14.74
CA ARG A 285 5.57 -18.25 13.80
C ARG A 285 4.63 -19.04 12.88
N ILE A 286 5.06 -20.20 12.38
CA ILE A 286 4.21 -21.05 11.54
C ILE A 286 2.98 -21.55 12.32
N ILE A 287 3.20 -22.08 13.53
CA ILE A 287 2.11 -22.55 14.40
C ILE A 287 1.18 -21.37 14.72
N LEU A 288 1.73 -20.26 15.18
CA LEU A 288 0.99 -19.04 15.53
C LEU A 288 0.13 -18.51 14.39
N THR A 289 0.66 -18.45 13.16
CA THR A 289 -0.09 -17.94 12.02
C THR A 289 -1.29 -18.84 11.71
N LYS A 290 -1.09 -20.16 11.75
CA LYS A 290 -2.18 -21.14 11.55
C LYS A 290 -3.21 -21.09 12.68
N MET A 291 -2.78 -20.91 13.92
CA MET A 291 -3.67 -20.68 15.07
C MET A 291 -4.49 -19.41 14.88
N THR A 292 -3.87 -18.31 14.45
CA THR A 292 -4.55 -17.03 14.15
C THR A 292 -5.58 -17.20 13.03
N ALA A 293 -5.25 -17.96 11.99
CA ALA A 293 -6.16 -18.25 10.90
C ALA A 293 -7.39 -19.05 11.34
N PHE A 294 -7.22 -20.06 12.20
CA PHE A 294 -8.34 -20.77 12.80
C PHE A 294 -9.18 -19.90 13.74
N ILE A 295 -8.54 -19.06 14.56
CA ILE A 295 -9.27 -18.10 15.40
C ILE A 295 -10.12 -17.18 14.51
N THR A 296 -9.59 -16.68 13.40
CA THR A 296 -10.31 -15.81 12.46
C THR A 296 -11.51 -16.52 11.83
N ILE A 297 -11.35 -17.77 11.39
CA ILE A 297 -12.47 -18.56 10.85
C ILE A 297 -13.56 -18.76 11.91
N LEU A 298 -13.16 -19.10 13.15
CA LEU A 298 -14.11 -19.28 14.24
C LEU A 298 -14.83 -17.96 14.58
N ASP A 299 -14.09 -16.85 14.65
CA ASP A 299 -14.64 -15.50 14.87
C ASP A 299 -15.68 -15.15 13.79
N ASP A 300 -15.34 -15.32 12.51
CA ASP A 300 -16.25 -15.02 11.39
C ASP A 300 -17.49 -15.93 11.36
N ILE A 301 -17.35 -17.20 11.77
CA ILE A 301 -18.49 -18.11 11.92
C ILE A 301 -19.40 -17.64 13.06
N PHE A 302 -18.85 -17.33 14.24
CA PHE A 302 -19.65 -17.01 15.41
C PHE A 302 -20.29 -15.61 15.35
N ASP A 303 -19.59 -14.63 14.78
CA ASP A 303 -20.02 -13.23 14.77
C ASP A 303 -20.81 -12.86 13.50
N THR A 304 -20.36 -13.32 12.32
CA THR A 304 -20.86 -12.83 11.03
C THR A 304 -21.80 -13.81 10.31
N TYR A 305 -21.44 -15.09 10.21
CA TYR A 305 -22.09 -16.00 9.25
C TYR A 305 -23.00 -17.06 9.86
N GLY A 306 -22.51 -17.80 10.86
CA GLY A 306 -23.20 -18.95 11.43
C GLY A 306 -24.42 -18.55 12.25
N THR A 307 -25.46 -19.37 12.22
CA THR A 307 -26.59 -19.22 13.15
C THR A 307 -26.14 -19.59 14.57
N THR A 308 -26.92 -19.21 15.59
CA THR A 308 -26.68 -19.64 16.98
C THR A 308 -26.59 -21.16 17.09
N GLU A 309 -27.49 -21.89 16.44
CA GLU A 309 -27.49 -23.37 16.45
C GLU A 309 -26.23 -23.93 15.78
N GLU A 310 -25.90 -23.47 14.57
CA GLU A 310 -24.70 -23.91 13.84
C GLU A 310 -23.41 -23.62 14.64
N SER A 311 -23.33 -22.46 15.27
CA SER A 311 -22.20 -22.05 16.11
C SER A 311 -22.08 -22.93 17.36
N MET A 312 -23.19 -23.27 18.01
CA MET A 312 -23.19 -24.19 19.16
C MET A 312 -22.82 -25.63 18.77
N MET A 313 -23.22 -26.08 17.57
CA MET A 313 -22.78 -27.37 17.02
C MET A 313 -21.27 -27.39 16.80
N LEU A 314 -20.71 -26.31 16.24
CA LEU A 314 -19.26 -26.14 16.09
C LEU A 314 -18.55 -26.09 17.44
N ALA A 315 -19.09 -25.35 18.41
CA ALA A 315 -18.54 -25.29 19.76
C ALA A 315 -18.41 -26.69 20.37
N LYS A 316 -19.50 -27.49 20.29
CA LYS A 316 -19.52 -28.88 20.75
C LYS A 316 -18.49 -29.75 20.03
N ALA A 317 -18.31 -29.58 18.72
CA ALA A 317 -17.30 -30.31 17.98
C ALA A 317 -15.88 -29.96 18.44
N ILE A 318 -15.56 -28.68 18.63
CA ILE A 318 -14.27 -28.24 19.16
C ILE A 318 -14.00 -28.78 20.57
N TYR A 319 -15.02 -28.86 21.44
CA TYR A 319 -14.86 -29.50 22.75
C TYR A 319 -14.52 -30.99 22.66
N MET A 320 -15.15 -31.72 21.72
CA MET A 320 -14.87 -33.14 21.49
C MET A 320 -13.49 -33.38 20.87
N CYS A 321 -13.06 -32.49 19.96
CA CYS A 321 -11.74 -32.46 19.31
C CYS A 321 -11.31 -33.81 18.70
N ASN A 322 -12.25 -34.49 18.03
CA ASN A 322 -12.00 -35.73 17.29
C ASN A 322 -12.95 -35.88 16.09
N GLU A 323 -12.65 -36.81 15.18
CA GLU A 323 -13.39 -36.99 13.92
C GLU A 323 -14.86 -37.34 14.09
N SER A 324 -15.26 -38.01 15.20
CA SER A 324 -16.66 -38.41 15.41
C SER A 324 -17.62 -37.22 15.53
N ALA A 325 -17.10 -36.04 15.87
CA ALA A 325 -17.88 -34.82 15.96
C ALA A 325 -18.32 -34.26 14.59
N THR A 326 -17.75 -34.73 13.48
CA THR A 326 -18.14 -34.28 12.12
C THR A 326 -19.61 -34.55 11.80
N VAL A 327 -20.23 -35.54 12.43
CA VAL A 327 -21.66 -35.85 12.29
C VAL A 327 -22.53 -34.71 12.83
N LEU A 328 -22.02 -33.92 13.78
CA LEU A 328 -22.72 -32.78 14.36
C LEU A 328 -22.67 -31.54 13.47
N LEU A 329 -21.83 -31.49 12.43
CA LEU A 329 -21.54 -30.24 11.73
C LEU A 329 -22.35 -30.09 10.44
N PRO A 330 -22.78 -28.86 10.09
CA PRO A 330 -23.26 -28.54 8.75
C PRO A 330 -22.22 -28.87 7.67
N LYS A 331 -22.67 -29.12 6.44
CA LYS A 331 -21.80 -29.57 5.33
C LYS A 331 -20.58 -28.65 5.11
N TYR A 332 -20.77 -27.33 5.17
CA TYR A 332 -19.70 -26.36 4.91
C TYR A 332 -18.59 -26.35 5.98
N MET A 333 -18.89 -26.80 7.21
CA MET A 333 -17.92 -26.82 8.31
C MET A 333 -17.13 -28.13 8.39
N LYS A 334 -17.60 -29.22 7.77
CA LYS A 334 -17.01 -30.56 7.93
C LYS A 334 -15.57 -30.62 7.44
N ASP A 335 -15.32 -30.13 6.22
CA ASP A 335 -14.00 -30.15 5.61
C ASP A 335 -13.02 -29.28 6.39
N PHE A 336 -13.48 -28.10 6.83
CA PHE A 336 -12.73 -27.23 7.74
C PHE A 336 -12.36 -27.93 9.05
N TYR A 337 -13.32 -28.56 9.73
CA TYR A 337 -13.07 -29.20 11.02
C TYR A 337 -12.12 -30.40 10.90
N LEU A 338 -12.23 -31.19 9.82
CA LEU A 338 -11.25 -32.26 9.54
C LEU A 338 -9.86 -31.70 9.27
N TYR A 339 -9.75 -30.61 8.51
CA TYR A 339 -8.48 -29.94 8.26
C TYR A 339 -7.88 -29.31 9.52
N TYR A 340 -8.73 -28.80 10.42
CA TYR A 340 -8.37 -28.32 11.76
C TYR A 340 -7.71 -29.42 12.58
N LEU A 341 -8.32 -30.61 12.67
CA LEU A 341 -7.75 -31.76 13.38
C LEU A 341 -6.41 -32.20 12.77
N LYS A 342 -6.37 -32.39 11.44
CA LYS A 342 -5.15 -32.75 10.70
C LYS A 342 -4.00 -31.76 10.94
N THR A 343 -4.32 -30.47 11.10
CA THR A 343 -3.32 -29.44 11.36
C THR A 343 -2.67 -29.62 12.74
N PHE A 344 -3.41 -30.02 13.78
CA PHE A 344 -2.78 -30.36 15.07
C PHE A 344 -1.89 -31.58 14.98
N ASP A 345 -2.28 -32.61 14.22
CA ASP A 345 -1.44 -33.79 14.00
C ASP A 345 -0.11 -33.38 13.35
N SER A 346 -0.17 -32.43 12.38
CA SER A 346 1.04 -31.87 11.76
C SER A 346 1.92 -31.08 12.75
N PHE A 347 1.33 -30.46 13.77
CA PHE A 347 2.10 -29.80 14.84
C PHE A 347 2.77 -30.81 15.75
N GLU A 348 2.09 -31.91 16.09
CA GLU A 348 2.66 -33.00 16.89
C GLU A 348 3.87 -33.61 16.17
N GLU A 349 3.75 -33.82 14.85
CA GLU A 349 4.85 -34.28 14.01
C GLU A 349 6.02 -33.28 13.98
N ALA A 350 5.74 -32.00 13.71
CA ALA A 350 6.77 -30.96 13.61
C ALA A 350 7.51 -30.69 14.94
N LEU A 351 6.83 -30.87 16.08
CA LEU A 351 7.43 -30.74 17.42
C LEU A 351 8.25 -31.97 17.82
N GLY A 352 7.97 -33.12 17.20
CA GLY A 352 8.60 -34.40 17.52
C GLY A 352 8.10 -35.03 18.83
N PRO A 353 8.49 -36.29 19.10
CA PRO A 353 7.89 -37.11 20.16
C PRO A 353 8.09 -36.56 21.58
N ASN A 354 9.15 -35.77 21.80
CA ASN A 354 9.45 -35.21 23.12
C ASN A 354 8.63 -33.95 23.45
N LYS A 355 8.00 -33.32 22.46
CA LYS A 355 7.29 -32.03 22.61
C LYS A 355 5.86 -32.06 22.06
N SER A 356 5.42 -33.16 21.44
CA SER A 356 4.06 -33.31 20.93
C SER A 356 2.99 -33.05 22.01
N TYR A 357 3.29 -33.36 23.28
CA TYR A 357 2.41 -33.02 24.41
C TYR A 357 2.06 -31.52 24.48
N ARG A 358 2.87 -30.62 23.92
CA ARG A 358 2.60 -29.18 23.91
C ARG A 358 1.38 -28.82 23.06
N VAL A 359 0.98 -29.67 22.11
CA VAL A 359 -0.21 -29.47 21.27
C VAL A 359 -1.49 -29.56 22.08
N PHE A 360 -1.48 -30.29 23.20
CA PHE A 360 -2.60 -30.29 24.16
C PHE A 360 -2.98 -28.87 24.60
N TYR A 361 -1.99 -28.03 24.88
CA TYR A 361 -2.23 -26.65 25.30
C TYR A 361 -2.91 -25.82 24.21
N LEU A 362 -2.55 -26.02 22.93
CA LEU A 362 -3.24 -25.35 21.81
C LEU A 362 -4.72 -25.75 21.75
N LYS A 363 -5.01 -27.04 21.92
CA LYS A 363 -6.39 -27.57 21.94
C LYS A 363 -7.19 -27.01 23.13
N GLU A 364 -6.59 -26.88 24.31
CA GLU A 364 -7.24 -26.27 25.48
C GLU A 364 -7.51 -24.76 25.30
N LEU A 365 -6.59 -24.02 24.67
CA LEU A 365 -6.78 -22.60 24.38
C LEU A 365 -7.99 -22.36 23.47
N PHE A 366 -8.21 -23.22 22.47
CA PHE A 366 -9.42 -23.15 21.65
C PHE A 366 -10.70 -23.44 22.43
N LYS A 367 -10.69 -24.40 23.36
CA LYS A 367 -11.86 -24.65 24.22
C LYS A 367 -12.19 -23.43 25.08
N ILE A 368 -11.18 -22.75 25.62
CA ILE A 368 -11.34 -21.51 26.38
C ILE A 368 -11.94 -20.40 25.49
N LEU A 369 -11.42 -20.22 24.28
CA LEU A 369 -11.92 -19.22 23.33
C LEU A 369 -13.38 -19.47 22.94
N ILE A 370 -13.69 -20.70 22.51
CA ILE A 370 -15.03 -21.11 22.09
C ILE A 370 -16.04 -20.98 23.23
N LYS A 371 -15.63 -21.25 24.47
CA LYS A 371 -16.48 -20.97 25.64
C LYS A 371 -16.84 -19.49 25.70
N GLY A 372 -15.86 -18.61 25.50
CA GLY A 372 -16.07 -17.17 25.45
C GLY A 372 -17.05 -16.76 24.35
N TYR A 373 -16.79 -17.18 23.10
CA TYR A 373 -17.69 -16.88 21.98
C TYR A 373 -19.10 -17.42 22.19
N SER A 374 -19.25 -18.56 22.86
CA SER A 374 -20.57 -19.11 23.19
C SER A 374 -21.35 -18.24 24.17
N GLU A 375 -20.67 -17.54 25.08
CA GLU A 375 -21.32 -16.57 25.97
C GLU A 375 -21.60 -15.24 25.25
N GLU A 376 -20.72 -14.77 24.36
CA GLU A 376 -20.98 -13.57 23.54
C GLU A 376 -22.18 -13.74 22.62
N ILE A 377 -22.38 -14.94 22.05
CA ILE A 377 -23.59 -15.25 21.28
C ILE A 377 -24.85 -15.07 22.13
N LYS A 378 -24.83 -15.48 23.41
CA LYS A 378 -25.97 -15.24 24.31
C LYS A 378 -26.17 -13.75 24.54
N TRP A 379 -25.10 -12.98 24.75
CA TRP A 379 -25.21 -11.53 24.89
C TRP A 379 -25.81 -10.88 23.64
N ARG A 380 -25.39 -11.31 22.45
CA ARG A 380 -25.95 -10.86 21.17
C ARG A 380 -27.43 -11.20 21.05
N ASP A 381 -27.80 -12.46 21.29
CA ASP A 381 -29.16 -12.95 21.09
C ASP A 381 -30.14 -12.38 22.13
N ASP A 382 -29.68 -12.12 23.36
CA ASP A 382 -30.44 -11.48 24.42
C ASP A 382 -30.42 -9.94 24.34
N HIS A 383 -29.70 -9.36 23.38
CA HIS A 383 -29.39 -7.92 23.31
C HIS A 383 -28.84 -7.35 24.63
N TYR A 384 -28.05 -8.16 25.33
CA TYR A 384 -27.45 -7.79 26.60
C TYR A 384 -26.25 -6.88 26.40
N ILE A 385 -26.24 -5.75 27.10
CA ILE A 385 -25.09 -4.86 27.20
C ILE A 385 -24.65 -4.84 28.66
N PRO A 386 -23.43 -5.30 28.99
CA PRO A 386 -22.88 -5.19 30.33
C PRO A 386 -22.96 -3.76 30.87
N LYS A 387 -23.24 -3.61 32.16
CA LYS A 387 -23.42 -2.28 32.76
C LYS A 387 -22.10 -1.60 33.13
N THR A 388 -21.04 -2.37 33.26
CA THR A 388 -19.71 -1.88 33.60
C THR A 388 -18.68 -2.44 32.65
N ILE A 389 -17.58 -1.71 32.51
CA ILE A 389 -16.43 -2.13 31.70
C ILE A 389 -15.82 -3.42 32.28
N GLU A 390 -15.76 -3.57 33.60
CA GLU A 390 -15.18 -4.76 34.22
C GLU A 390 -16.01 -6.02 33.90
N GLU A 391 -17.34 -5.95 33.97
CA GLU A 391 -18.23 -7.06 33.60
C GLU A 391 -17.99 -7.49 32.14
N HIS A 392 -17.87 -6.51 31.24
CA HIS A 392 -17.52 -6.78 29.86
C HIS A 392 -16.14 -7.43 29.72
N LEU A 393 -15.11 -6.92 30.41
CA LEU A 393 -13.74 -7.42 30.36
C LEU A 393 -13.56 -8.81 30.98
N GLU A 394 -14.43 -9.26 31.88
CA GLU A 394 -14.43 -10.64 32.38
C GLU A 394 -14.57 -11.67 31.25
N LEU A 395 -15.37 -11.33 30.23
CA LEU A 395 -15.57 -12.16 29.04
C LEU A 395 -14.64 -11.74 27.89
N SER A 396 -14.61 -10.45 27.55
CA SER A 396 -14.06 -9.97 26.28
C SER A 396 -12.52 -10.03 26.18
N ARG A 397 -11.83 -10.09 27.33
CA ARG A 397 -10.38 -10.40 27.37
C ARG A 397 -10.06 -11.81 26.85
N THR A 398 -11.01 -12.74 26.93
CA THR A 398 -10.86 -14.10 26.42
C THR A 398 -11.20 -14.19 24.93
N THR A 399 -12.24 -13.46 24.49
CA THR A 399 -12.82 -13.55 23.14
C THR A 399 -12.04 -12.75 22.11
N VAL A 400 -11.23 -11.77 22.53
CA VAL A 400 -10.25 -11.09 21.65
C VAL A 400 -9.21 -12.03 21.04
N GLY A 401 -9.06 -13.27 21.52
CA GLY A 401 -8.09 -14.23 20.98
C GLY A 401 -6.62 -13.95 21.35
N ALA A 402 -6.32 -12.75 21.85
CA ALA A 402 -4.97 -12.30 22.17
C ALA A 402 -4.27 -13.20 23.22
N PHE A 403 -4.99 -13.66 24.24
CA PHE A 403 -4.49 -14.61 25.24
C PHE A 403 -4.01 -15.91 24.59
N GLN A 404 -4.83 -16.46 23.71
CA GLN A 404 -4.60 -17.72 23.03
C GLN A 404 -3.39 -17.60 22.10
N LEU A 405 -3.25 -16.49 21.39
CA LEU A 405 -2.09 -16.22 20.53
C LEU A 405 -0.80 -16.09 21.34
N ALA A 406 -0.81 -15.32 22.43
CA ALA A 406 0.36 -15.19 23.29
C ALA A 406 0.79 -16.53 23.91
N CYS A 407 -0.15 -17.37 24.34
CA CYS A 407 0.18 -18.71 24.86
C CYS A 407 0.67 -19.66 23.75
N ALA A 408 0.05 -19.61 22.57
CA ALA A 408 0.41 -20.46 21.44
C ALA A 408 1.83 -20.22 20.92
N SER A 409 2.39 -19.02 21.10
CA SER A 409 3.75 -18.71 20.68
C SER A 409 4.78 -19.61 21.34
N PHE A 410 4.58 -19.93 22.62
CA PHE A 410 5.55 -20.69 23.40
C PHE A 410 5.60 -22.17 23.02
N VAL A 411 4.56 -22.70 22.37
CA VAL A 411 4.50 -24.12 21.97
C VAL A 411 5.63 -24.48 21.00
N GLY A 412 5.86 -23.64 19.99
CA GLY A 412 6.93 -23.81 18.99
C GLY A 412 8.29 -23.24 19.40
N MET A 413 8.43 -22.65 20.60
CA MET A 413 9.70 -22.10 21.08
C MET A 413 10.59 -23.18 21.70
N GLY A 414 11.90 -22.91 21.79
CA GLY A 414 12.95 -23.87 22.16
C GLY A 414 12.78 -24.59 23.51
N ASP A 415 13.84 -25.29 23.95
CA ASP A 415 13.79 -26.18 25.13
C ASP A 415 13.64 -25.45 26.46
N PHE A 416 13.88 -24.14 26.49
CA PHE A 416 13.68 -23.31 27.67
C PHE A 416 12.19 -23.12 28.05
N ILE A 417 11.25 -23.50 27.17
CA ILE A 417 9.83 -23.57 27.51
C ILE A 417 9.52 -24.94 28.10
N THR A 418 9.13 -24.96 29.37
CA THR A 418 8.81 -26.18 30.10
C THR A 418 7.30 -26.40 30.20
N LYS A 419 6.90 -27.60 30.64
CA LYS A 419 5.51 -27.87 31.00
C LYS A 419 5.00 -26.88 32.06
N ASP A 420 5.79 -26.62 33.09
CA ASP A 420 5.47 -25.66 34.16
C ASP A 420 5.25 -24.23 33.62
N THR A 421 5.99 -23.85 32.57
CA THR A 421 5.77 -22.56 31.89
C THR A 421 4.40 -22.52 31.23
N LEU A 422 4.02 -23.57 30.48
CA LEU A 422 2.74 -23.66 29.79
C LEU A 422 1.56 -23.78 30.78
N ASP A 423 1.72 -24.55 31.85
CA ASP A 423 0.74 -24.67 32.93
C ASP A 423 0.53 -23.31 33.61
N TYR A 424 1.61 -22.58 33.91
CA TYR A 424 1.53 -21.22 34.44
C TYR A 424 0.78 -20.27 33.51
N LEU A 425 1.08 -20.28 32.20
CA LEU A 425 0.39 -19.43 31.23
C LEU A 425 -1.11 -19.71 31.17
N LEU A 426 -1.52 -20.98 31.27
CA LEU A 426 -2.94 -21.37 31.33
C LEU A 426 -3.65 -20.88 32.59
N THR A 427 -2.94 -20.56 33.68
CA THR A 427 -3.56 -19.91 34.86
C THR A 427 -3.99 -18.47 34.60
N TYR A 428 -3.68 -17.94 33.42
CA TYR A 428 -3.97 -16.59 32.97
C TYR A 428 -3.37 -15.52 33.91
N PRO A 429 -2.03 -15.46 34.01
CA PRO A 429 -1.31 -14.55 34.89
C PRO A 429 -1.60 -13.08 34.62
N LYS A 430 -1.34 -12.24 35.63
CA LYS A 430 -1.68 -10.81 35.60
C LYS A 430 -1.08 -10.08 34.40
N LEU A 431 0.16 -10.36 34.00
CA LEU A 431 0.76 -9.79 32.80
C LEU A 431 -0.08 -10.05 31.53
N LEU A 432 -0.60 -11.28 31.35
CA LEU A 432 -1.49 -11.60 30.22
C LEU A 432 -2.85 -10.90 30.35
N LYS A 433 -3.38 -10.72 31.57
CA LYS A 433 -4.60 -9.93 31.79
C LYS A 433 -4.42 -8.47 31.38
N CYS A 434 -3.30 -7.85 31.74
CA CYS A 434 -2.99 -6.47 31.34
C CYS A 434 -2.82 -6.35 29.83
N TYR A 435 -2.08 -7.28 29.21
CA TYR A 435 -1.91 -7.34 27.75
C TYR A 435 -3.24 -7.51 27.00
N THR A 436 -4.08 -8.47 27.40
CA THR A 436 -5.37 -8.71 26.75
C THR A 436 -6.36 -7.56 26.95
N THR A 437 -6.30 -6.88 28.09
CA THR A 437 -7.05 -5.63 28.32
C THR A 437 -6.61 -4.58 27.31
N CYS A 438 -5.30 -4.34 27.17
CA CYS A 438 -4.76 -3.41 26.19
C CYS A 438 -5.24 -3.72 24.77
N VAL A 439 -5.14 -4.98 24.31
CA VAL A 439 -5.56 -5.36 22.95
C VAL A 439 -7.07 -5.20 22.75
N ARG A 440 -7.90 -5.61 23.72
CA ARG A 440 -9.36 -5.49 23.65
C ARG A 440 -9.80 -4.04 23.54
N LEU A 441 -9.27 -3.16 24.40
CA LEU A 441 -9.58 -1.74 24.37
C LEU A 441 -9.15 -1.09 23.05
N SER A 442 -7.96 -1.41 22.54
CA SER A 442 -7.50 -0.91 21.24
C SER A 442 -8.38 -1.42 20.09
N ASN A 443 -8.78 -2.69 20.13
CA ASN A 443 -9.65 -3.30 19.13
C ASN A 443 -11.02 -2.60 19.09
N ASP A 444 -11.69 -2.46 20.24
CA ASP A 444 -13.04 -1.85 20.31
C ASP A 444 -13.04 -0.39 19.82
N ILE A 445 -12.01 0.39 20.15
CA ILE A 445 -11.86 1.76 19.62
C ILE A 445 -11.76 1.72 18.08
N ALA A 446 -10.93 0.83 17.55
CA ALA A 446 -10.66 0.75 16.12
C ALA A 446 -11.86 0.24 15.31
N SER A 447 -12.67 -0.65 15.91
CA SER A 447 -13.83 -1.27 15.28
C SER A 447 -15.15 -0.56 15.53
N THR A 448 -15.21 0.40 16.48
CA THR A 448 -16.43 1.10 16.93
C THR A 448 -17.36 1.49 15.76
N LYS A 449 -16.82 2.13 14.71
CA LYS A 449 -17.63 2.60 13.57
C LYS A 449 -18.28 1.46 12.78
N ARG A 450 -17.58 0.33 12.62
CA ARG A 450 -18.10 -0.86 11.92
C ARG A 450 -19.15 -1.54 12.79
N GLU A 451 -18.84 -1.73 14.06
CA GLU A 451 -19.71 -2.45 15.00
C GLU A 451 -21.03 -1.71 15.25
N GLN A 452 -20.99 -0.38 15.33
CA GLN A 452 -22.20 0.46 15.40
C GLN A 452 -23.09 0.39 14.15
N ALA A 453 -22.55 -0.02 13.00
CA ALA A 453 -23.33 -0.19 11.78
C ALA A 453 -23.98 -1.58 11.66
N GLY A 454 -23.60 -2.53 12.53
CA GLY A 454 -24.12 -3.90 12.55
C GLY A 454 -24.90 -4.23 13.83
N ASP A 455 -25.22 -5.52 14.00
CA ASP A 455 -25.90 -6.08 15.18
C ASP A 455 -24.94 -6.37 16.34
N HIS A 456 -23.95 -5.50 16.59
CA HIS A 456 -23.01 -5.68 17.70
C HIS A 456 -23.37 -4.74 18.85
N TYR A 457 -23.87 -5.32 19.95
CA TYR A 457 -24.53 -4.57 21.02
C TYR A 457 -23.66 -4.32 22.26
N ALA A 458 -22.57 -5.07 22.47
CA ALA A 458 -21.79 -5.06 23.71
C ALA A 458 -20.28 -4.87 23.49
N SER A 459 -19.85 -3.65 23.18
CA SER A 459 -18.45 -3.22 23.15
C SER A 459 -18.05 -2.46 24.42
N THR A 460 -16.74 -2.35 24.73
CA THR A 460 -16.28 -1.51 25.85
C THR A 460 -16.70 -0.05 25.72
N ILE A 461 -16.87 0.46 24.49
CA ILE A 461 -17.34 1.83 24.23
C ILE A 461 -18.76 2.01 24.75
N GLN A 462 -19.67 1.08 24.43
CA GLN A 462 -21.05 1.11 24.93
C GLN A 462 -21.08 0.94 26.45
N CYS A 463 -20.27 0.04 27.01
CA CYS A 463 -20.17 -0.16 28.46
C CYS A 463 -19.68 1.10 29.17
N TYR A 464 -18.65 1.77 28.64
CA TYR A 464 -18.12 3.03 29.18
C TYR A 464 -19.18 4.14 29.16
N MET A 465 -19.92 4.26 28.05
CA MET A 465 -21.01 5.23 27.94
C MET A 465 -22.12 4.98 28.96
N LEU A 466 -22.48 3.72 29.20
CA LEU A 466 -23.49 3.34 30.20
C LEU A 466 -23.02 3.58 31.64
N GLU A 467 -21.77 3.22 31.94
CA GLU A 467 -21.19 3.35 33.27
C GLU A 467 -20.99 4.82 33.68
N HIS A 468 -20.57 5.67 32.75
CA HIS A 468 -20.20 7.07 33.02
C HIS A 468 -21.19 8.11 32.49
N GLY A 469 -22.21 7.72 31.72
CA GLY A 469 -23.18 8.65 31.12
C GLY A 469 -22.55 9.58 30.07
N THR A 470 -21.58 9.10 29.30
CA THR A 470 -20.76 9.88 28.36
C THR A 470 -21.18 9.72 26.91
N THR A 471 -20.71 10.63 26.05
CA THR A 471 -20.79 10.48 24.59
C THR A 471 -19.77 9.45 24.07
N ILE A 472 -19.97 8.95 22.85
CA ILE A 472 -18.98 8.05 22.19
C ILE A 472 -17.59 8.70 22.15
N HIS A 473 -17.51 10.01 21.87
CA HIS A 473 -16.24 10.70 21.76
C HIS A 473 -15.49 10.74 23.10
N GLU A 474 -16.19 11.09 24.18
CA GLU A 474 -15.64 11.07 25.53
C GLU A 474 -15.27 9.66 25.98
N ALA A 475 -16.08 8.65 25.65
CA ALA A 475 -15.77 7.24 25.90
C ALA A 475 -14.48 6.79 25.17
N CYS A 476 -14.30 7.18 23.90
CA CYS A 476 -13.05 6.92 23.19
C CYS A 476 -11.83 7.58 23.86
N ILE A 477 -11.98 8.79 24.43
CA ILE A 477 -10.90 9.45 25.17
C ILE A 477 -10.60 8.68 26.45
N GLY A 478 -11.62 8.38 27.25
CA GLY A 478 -11.45 7.62 28.50
C GLY A 478 -10.85 6.24 28.29
N ILE A 479 -11.25 5.52 27.24
CA ILE A 479 -10.66 4.21 26.93
C ILE A 479 -9.19 4.33 26.48
N LYS A 480 -8.78 5.41 25.81
CA LYS A 480 -7.36 5.66 25.52
C LYS A 480 -6.54 5.84 26.79
N GLU A 481 -7.10 6.48 27.81
CA GLU A 481 -6.46 6.57 29.13
C GLU A 481 -6.34 5.19 29.79
N LEU A 482 -7.37 4.34 29.69
CA LEU A 482 -7.32 2.95 30.18
C LEU A 482 -6.29 2.08 29.44
N ILE A 483 -6.03 2.35 28.15
CA ILE A 483 -4.93 1.72 27.40
C ILE A 483 -3.58 2.15 27.98
N GLU A 484 -3.39 3.45 28.28
CA GLU A 484 -2.17 3.95 28.95
C GLU A 484 -1.96 3.31 30.33
N ASP A 485 -3.02 3.15 31.11
CA ASP A 485 -2.98 2.45 32.39
C ASP A 485 -2.64 0.96 32.22
N SER A 486 -3.19 0.30 31.21
CA SER A 486 -2.84 -1.09 30.88
C SER A 486 -1.34 -1.25 30.53
N TRP A 487 -0.74 -0.27 29.86
CA TRP A 487 0.71 -0.24 29.62
C TRP A 487 1.51 -0.06 30.92
N LYS A 488 1.08 0.84 31.82
CA LYS A 488 1.71 1.04 33.14
C LYS A 488 1.67 -0.24 33.98
N ASP A 489 0.54 -0.93 33.96
CA ASP A 489 0.36 -2.22 34.63
C ASP A 489 1.26 -3.31 34.05
N MET A 490 1.33 -3.42 32.71
CA MET A 490 2.27 -4.36 32.06
C MET A 490 3.72 -4.07 32.45
N MET A 491 4.13 -2.80 32.47
CA MET A 491 5.48 -2.41 32.88
C MET A 491 5.76 -2.75 34.35
N LYS A 492 4.78 -2.57 35.24
CA LYS A 492 4.89 -2.96 36.64
C LYS A 492 5.08 -4.47 36.80
N GLU A 493 4.29 -5.27 36.11
CA GLU A 493 4.43 -6.74 36.14
C GLU A 493 5.73 -7.21 35.48
N TYR A 494 6.20 -6.51 34.44
CA TYR A 494 7.47 -6.80 33.77
C TYR A 494 8.70 -6.53 34.65
N LEU A 495 8.65 -5.49 35.49
CA LEU A 495 9.72 -5.10 36.42
C LEU A 495 9.67 -5.86 37.76
N ALA A 496 8.57 -6.56 38.05
CA ALA A 496 8.41 -7.28 39.30
C ALA A 496 9.50 -8.38 39.46
N PRO A 497 10.06 -8.56 40.68
CA PRO A 497 11.02 -9.62 40.92
C PRO A 497 10.34 -11.00 40.87
N THR A 498 10.33 -11.65 39.71
CA THR A 498 9.83 -13.02 39.58
C THR A 498 10.87 -13.94 38.95
N ASN A 499 11.43 -14.84 39.76
CA ASN A 499 12.32 -15.92 39.30
C ASN A 499 11.56 -17.14 38.76
N LEU A 500 10.22 -17.07 38.70
CA LEU A 500 9.36 -18.22 38.41
C LEU A 500 9.28 -18.57 36.92
N GLN A 501 9.55 -17.62 36.02
CA GLN A 501 9.44 -17.83 34.58
C GLN A 501 10.64 -17.27 33.83
N PRO A 502 11.02 -17.85 32.68
CA PRO A 502 12.07 -17.29 31.83
C PRO A 502 11.72 -15.85 31.40
N LYS A 503 12.67 -14.90 31.49
CA LYS A 503 12.49 -13.48 31.07
C LYS A 503 11.90 -13.31 29.66
N ILE A 504 12.18 -14.28 28.78
CA ILE A 504 11.65 -14.30 27.41
C ILE A 504 10.12 -14.36 27.38
N VAL A 505 9.46 -14.99 28.35
CA VAL A 505 7.98 -15.05 28.42
C VAL A 505 7.40 -13.65 28.53
N ALA A 506 7.87 -12.86 29.50
CA ALA A 506 7.39 -11.51 29.70
C ALA A 506 7.73 -10.60 28.50
N ARG A 507 8.95 -10.72 27.94
CA ARG A 507 9.36 -9.98 26.73
C ARG A 507 8.44 -10.27 25.54
N THR A 508 8.16 -11.54 25.26
CA THR A 508 7.26 -11.94 24.17
C THR A 508 5.85 -11.38 24.36
N VAL A 509 5.31 -11.37 25.58
CA VAL A 509 3.99 -10.75 25.84
C VAL A 509 4.00 -9.25 25.55
N ILE A 510 5.08 -8.54 25.90
CA ILE A 510 5.23 -7.12 25.54
C ILE A 510 5.35 -6.95 24.01
N ASP A 511 6.04 -7.86 23.30
CA ASP A 511 6.11 -7.84 21.83
C ASP A 511 4.74 -8.08 21.15
N PHE A 512 3.90 -8.93 21.75
CA PHE A 512 2.51 -9.05 21.36
C PHE A 512 1.72 -7.76 21.61
N ALA A 513 1.93 -7.08 22.74
CA ALA A 513 1.29 -5.79 23.01
C ALA A 513 1.70 -4.72 21.97
N ARG A 514 2.98 -4.66 21.59
CA ARG A 514 3.49 -3.76 20.54
C ARG A 514 2.79 -3.97 19.20
N THR A 515 2.63 -5.22 18.80
CA THR A 515 1.99 -5.55 17.52
C THR A 515 0.49 -5.34 17.54
N GLY A 516 -0.19 -5.69 18.64
CA GLY A 516 -1.62 -5.39 18.81
C GLY A 516 -1.90 -3.88 18.78
N ASP A 517 -1.08 -3.08 19.48
CA ASP A 517 -1.16 -1.62 19.45
C ASP A 517 -0.94 -1.09 18.03
N TYR A 518 0.06 -1.60 17.30
CA TYR A 518 0.31 -1.21 15.91
C TYR A 518 -0.86 -1.52 14.97
N ILE A 519 -1.45 -2.72 15.05
CA ILE A 519 -2.56 -3.16 14.17
C ILE A 519 -3.81 -2.30 14.37
N TYR A 520 -4.13 -1.92 15.61
CA TYR A 520 -5.35 -1.19 15.95
C TYR A 520 -5.15 0.32 16.17
N LYS A 521 -3.93 0.85 15.96
CA LYS A 521 -3.58 2.22 16.30
C LYS A 521 -4.48 3.30 15.68
N GLN A 522 -4.74 3.19 14.37
CA GLN A 522 -5.49 4.21 13.61
C GLN A 522 -6.85 3.71 13.15
N ALA A 523 -6.96 2.42 12.85
CA ALA A 523 -8.14 1.74 12.35
C ALA A 523 -7.99 0.23 12.58
N ASP A 524 -9.04 -0.54 12.30
CA ASP A 524 -8.92 -2.01 12.24
C ASP A 524 -8.14 -2.43 10.98
N SER A 525 -6.81 -2.38 11.09
CA SER A 525 -5.89 -2.71 9.99
C SER A 525 -5.83 -4.21 9.69
N PHE A 526 -6.42 -5.05 10.55
CA PHE A 526 -6.53 -6.48 10.27
C PHE A 526 -7.67 -6.74 9.29
N THR A 527 -8.87 -6.20 9.58
CA THR A 527 -10.03 -6.33 8.69
C THR A 527 -9.84 -5.52 7.40
N PHE A 528 -9.30 -4.30 7.53
CA PHE A 528 -9.08 -3.37 6.43
C PHE A 528 -7.58 -3.29 6.08
N SER A 529 -7.00 -4.39 5.57
CA SER A 529 -5.55 -4.53 5.47
C SER A 529 -4.84 -3.61 4.47
N HIS A 530 -5.60 -2.88 3.65
CA HIS A 530 -5.03 -1.83 2.80
C HIS A 530 -4.29 -0.75 3.58
N THR A 531 -4.61 -0.55 4.87
CA THR A 531 -3.93 0.44 5.74
C THR A 531 -2.49 0.03 6.11
N ILE A 532 -2.16 -1.26 6.08
CA ILE A 532 -0.83 -1.80 6.43
C ILE A 532 -0.12 -2.46 5.25
N LYS A 533 -0.75 -2.51 4.08
CA LYS A 533 -0.19 -3.08 2.84
C LYS A 533 1.18 -2.51 2.53
N ASP A 534 1.34 -1.20 2.49
CA ASP A 534 2.62 -0.55 2.14
C ASP A 534 3.71 -0.89 3.15
N MET A 535 3.37 -0.99 4.43
CA MET A 535 4.32 -1.42 5.46
C MET A 535 4.78 -2.86 5.23
N ILE A 536 3.84 -3.80 5.04
CA ILE A 536 4.15 -5.22 4.77
C ILE A 536 4.97 -5.32 3.49
N ALA A 537 4.58 -4.64 2.42
CA ALA A 537 5.30 -4.63 1.16
C ALA A 537 6.72 -4.08 1.32
N SER A 538 6.91 -3.02 2.12
CA SER A 538 8.24 -2.48 2.43
C SER A 538 9.12 -3.48 3.18
N LEU A 539 8.53 -4.37 4.00
CA LEU A 539 9.24 -5.45 4.67
C LEU A 539 9.61 -6.61 3.75
N TYR A 540 9.06 -6.70 2.54
CA TYR A 540 9.43 -7.73 1.55
C TYR A 540 9.97 -7.13 0.25
N HIS A 541 10.24 -5.83 0.22
CA HIS A 541 10.65 -5.08 -0.97
C HIS A 541 11.91 -5.64 -1.63
N ALA A 542 12.91 -6.03 -0.83
CA ALA A 542 14.14 -6.62 -1.36
C ALA A 542 13.87 -7.97 -2.03
N CYS A 543 13.03 -8.82 -1.43
CA CYS A 543 12.59 -10.09 -2.01
C CYS A 543 11.83 -9.87 -3.33
N MET A 544 10.91 -8.90 -3.36
CA MET A 544 10.16 -8.53 -4.56
C MET A 544 11.09 -8.03 -5.67
N LYS A 545 12.02 -7.11 -5.36
CA LYS A 545 13.00 -6.61 -6.33
C LYS A 545 13.89 -7.71 -6.90
N GLU A 546 14.38 -8.60 -6.04
CA GLU A 546 15.23 -9.70 -6.49
C GLU A 546 14.50 -10.67 -7.42
N ARG A 547 13.25 -11.05 -7.07
CA ARG A 547 12.44 -11.88 -7.96
C ARG A 547 12.14 -11.18 -9.27
N ALA A 548 11.88 -9.87 -9.26
CA ALA A 548 11.68 -9.07 -10.46
C ALA A 548 12.91 -9.07 -11.38
N GLU A 549 14.13 -8.96 -10.84
CA GLU A 549 15.36 -9.03 -11.66
C GLU A 549 15.60 -10.43 -12.26
N VAL A 550 15.28 -11.50 -11.53
CA VAL A 550 15.35 -12.87 -12.09
C VAL A 550 14.36 -13.02 -13.24
N LEU A 551 13.09 -12.66 -13.02
CA LEU A 551 12.04 -12.71 -14.02
C LEU A 551 12.38 -11.86 -15.25
N LYS A 552 12.97 -10.68 -15.02
CA LYS A 552 13.43 -9.79 -16.08
C LYS A 552 14.45 -10.47 -16.98
N GLU A 553 15.41 -11.20 -16.44
CA GLU A 553 16.40 -11.94 -17.24
C GLU A 553 15.81 -13.20 -17.89
N GLU A 554 14.89 -13.91 -17.24
CA GLU A 554 14.14 -15.01 -17.85
C GLU A 554 13.35 -14.55 -19.09
N VAL A 555 12.63 -13.42 -18.97
CA VAL A 555 11.91 -12.82 -20.10
C VAL A 555 12.89 -12.28 -21.15
N ARG A 556 14.06 -11.74 -20.78
CA ARG A 556 15.10 -11.35 -21.74
C ARG A 556 15.51 -12.53 -22.63
N CYS A 557 15.69 -13.71 -22.04
CA CYS A 557 16.00 -14.93 -22.78
C CYS A 557 14.88 -15.32 -23.75
N MET A 558 13.62 -15.13 -23.37
CA MET A 558 12.47 -15.36 -24.27
C MET A 558 12.51 -14.39 -25.45
N VAL A 559 12.69 -13.09 -25.19
CA VAL A 559 12.78 -12.06 -26.25
C VAL A 559 13.90 -12.37 -27.24
N LYS A 560 15.09 -12.72 -26.76
CA LYS A 560 16.23 -13.08 -27.63
C LYS A 560 16.06 -14.41 -28.37
N GLY A 561 15.19 -15.29 -27.87
CA GLY A 561 14.93 -16.61 -28.44
C GLY A 561 13.86 -16.63 -29.53
N SER A 562 13.00 -15.61 -29.60
CA SER A 562 11.90 -15.52 -30.57
C SER A 562 12.40 -15.36 -32.00
N LYS A 563 11.84 -16.13 -32.93
CA LYS A 563 12.24 -16.14 -34.36
C LYS A 563 11.06 -16.03 -35.32
N GLU A 564 9.93 -16.64 -34.99
CA GLU A 564 8.74 -16.61 -35.83
C GLU A 564 8.06 -15.24 -35.75
N VAL A 565 7.67 -14.68 -36.90
CA VAL A 565 7.10 -13.31 -36.98
C VAL A 565 5.85 -13.17 -36.11
N SER A 566 4.96 -14.17 -36.10
CA SER A 566 3.76 -14.16 -35.26
C SER A 566 4.09 -14.16 -33.76
N GLU A 567 5.04 -14.99 -33.33
CA GLU A 567 5.47 -15.05 -31.93
C GLU A 567 6.14 -13.75 -31.49
N ILE A 568 6.98 -13.16 -32.35
CA ILE A 568 7.61 -11.86 -32.09
C ILE A 568 6.56 -10.78 -31.88
N LEU A 569 5.59 -10.68 -32.80
CA LEU A 569 4.55 -9.66 -32.74
C LEU A 569 3.66 -9.81 -31.49
N ASP A 570 3.24 -11.03 -31.17
CA ASP A 570 2.43 -11.31 -29.97
C ASP A 570 3.22 -11.02 -28.68
N LEU A 571 4.51 -11.38 -28.63
CA LEU A 571 5.38 -11.11 -27.49
C LEU A 571 5.58 -9.60 -27.30
N VAL A 572 5.91 -8.86 -28.36
CA VAL A 572 6.09 -7.40 -28.33
C VAL A 572 4.82 -6.73 -27.84
N LEU A 573 3.65 -7.08 -28.41
CA LEU A 573 2.37 -6.51 -27.99
C LEU A 573 2.09 -6.81 -26.50
N THR A 574 2.33 -8.06 -26.09
CA THR A 574 2.10 -8.50 -24.71
C THR A 574 2.96 -7.71 -23.73
N LEU A 575 4.28 -7.59 -23.99
CA LEU A 575 5.19 -6.83 -23.14
C LEU A 575 4.83 -5.35 -23.07
N GLN A 576 4.44 -4.74 -24.19
CA GLN A 576 4.01 -3.34 -24.22
C GLN A 576 2.73 -3.09 -23.41
N ARG A 577 1.72 -3.97 -23.53
CA ARG A 577 0.46 -3.83 -22.79
C ARG A 577 0.65 -4.11 -21.30
N LEU A 578 1.56 -5.01 -20.93
CA LEU A 578 1.92 -5.31 -19.54
C LEU A 578 2.94 -4.33 -18.94
N GLY A 579 3.38 -3.31 -19.67
CA GLY A 579 4.29 -2.27 -19.16
C GLY A 579 5.70 -2.80 -18.85
N LEU A 580 6.16 -3.81 -19.59
CA LEU A 580 7.46 -4.46 -19.42
C LEU A 580 8.45 -4.13 -20.56
N ASP A 581 7.97 -3.48 -21.62
CA ASP A 581 8.75 -3.20 -22.83
C ASP A 581 9.96 -2.29 -22.58
N SER A 582 9.89 -1.40 -21.60
CA SER A 582 11.01 -0.51 -21.23
C SER A 582 12.28 -1.25 -20.82
N TYR A 583 12.18 -2.49 -20.33
CA TYR A 583 13.34 -3.31 -19.94
C TYR A 583 14.10 -3.93 -21.13
N TYR A 584 13.48 -3.94 -22.31
CA TYR A 584 13.94 -4.66 -23.50
C TYR A 584 13.99 -3.77 -24.74
N LYS A 585 14.06 -2.43 -24.58
CA LYS A 585 13.92 -1.48 -25.69
C LYS A 585 14.84 -1.84 -26.89
N THR A 586 16.12 -2.09 -26.63
CA THR A 586 17.08 -2.50 -27.66
C THR A 586 16.68 -3.83 -28.32
N GLU A 587 16.40 -4.87 -27.53
CA GLU A 587 16.03 -6.18 -28.09
C GLU A 587 14.71 -6.14 -28.88
N LEU A 588 13.72 -5.37 -28.44
CA LEU A 588 12.46 -5.21 -29.15
C LEU A 588 12.62 -4.38 -30.43
N ASP A 589 13.47 -3.36 -30.42
CA ASP A 589 13.81 -2.59 -31.62
C ASP A 589 14.47 -3.48 -32.68
N ASP A 590 15.40 -4.35 -32.29
CA ASP A 590 16.06 -5.32 -33.18
C ASP A 590 15.05 -6.34 -33.76
N LEU A 591 14.15 -6.87 -32.93
CA LEU A 591 13.11 -7.79 -33.37
C LEU A 591 12.16 -7.11 -34.36
N LEU A 592 11.69 -5.89 -34.06
CA LEU A 592 10.81 -5.14 -34.94
C LEU A 592 11.50 -4.75 -36.25
N TYR A 593 12.79 -4.44 -36.21
CA TYR A 593 13.59 -4.22 -37.41
C TYR A 593 13.67 -5.49 -38.27
N SER A 594 13.83 -6.67 -37.66
CA SER A 594 13.81 -7.93 -38.40
C SER A 594 12.44 -8.21 -39.04
N VAL A 595 11.35 -7.90 -38.34
CA VAL A 595 9.97 -8.03 -38.85
C VAL A 595 9.68 -7.00 -39.93
N TYR A 596 10.24 -5.79 -39.86
CA TYR A 596 10.09 -4.79 -40.92
C TYR A 596 10.74 -5.24 -42.23
N ASN A 597 11.90 -5.89 -42.15
CA ASN A 597 12.68 -6.33 -43.32
C ASN A 597 12.31 -7.74 -43.83
N SER A 598 11.39 -8.45 -43.19
CA SER A 598 10.92 -9.76 -43.66
C SER A 598 9.82 -9.64 -44.73
N ASP A 599 9.60 -10.70 -45.52
CA ASP A 599 8.58 -10.70 -46.57
C ASP A 599 7.16 -10.47 -45.99
N PHE A 600 6.35 -9.65 -46.67
CA PHE A 600 4.99 -9.26 -46.22
C PHE A 600 3.89 -10.07 -46.93
N GLU A 601 4.10 -11.38 -47.05
CA GLU A 601 3.20 -12.32 -47.76
C GLU A 601 2.04 -12.87 -46.89
N ASP A 602 1.92 -12.44 -45.64
CA ASP A 602 0.93 -12.93 -44.68
C ASP A 602 -0.52 -12.80 -45.19
N LYS A 603 -1.24 -13.92 -45.27
CA LYS A 603 -2.65 -13.95 -45.72
C LYS A 603 -3.66 -13.79 -44.58
N ASP A 604 -3.18 -13.80 -43.34
CA ASP A 604 -4.00 -13.67 -42.15
C ASP A 604 -4.21 -12.19 -41.79
N LEU A 605 -5.48 -11.74 -41.75
CA LEU A 605 -5.80 -10.33 -41.49
C LEU A 605 -5.36 -9.89 -40.09
N ASN A 606 -5.50 -10.76 -39.09
CA ASN A 606 -5.10 -10.44 -37.72
C ASN A 606 -3.59 -10.20 -37.63
N LEU A 607 -2.78 -11.10 -38.19
CA LEU A 607 -1.33 -11.00 -38.23
C LEU A 607 -0.86 -9.74 -38.99
N VAL A 608 -1.45 -9.46 -40.16
CA VAL A 608 -1.13 -8.25 -40.94
C VAL A 608 -1.49 -6.99 -40.18
N SER A 609 -2.65 -6.97 -39.51
CA SER A 609 -3.08 -5.83 -38.71
C SER A 609 -2.16 -5.59 -37.52
N LEU A 610 -1.76 -6.66 -36.82
CA LEU A 610 -0.84 -6.58 -35.70
C LEU A 610 0.55 -6.10 -36.15
N ARG A 611 1.06 -6.64 -37.25
CA ARG A 611 2.34 -6.23 -37.86
C ARG A 611 2.32 -4.75 -38.24
N PHE A 612 1.29 -4.31 -38.95
CA PHE A 612 1.11 -2.90 -39.32
C PHE A 612 1.05 -1.99 -38.09
N TYR A 613 0.24 -2.36 -37.10
CA TYR A 613 0.08 -1.59 -35.86
C TYR A 613 1.41 -1.41 -35.12
N LEU A 614 2.14 -2.51 -34.86
CA LEU A 614 3.39 -2.47 -34.12
C LEU A 614 4.49 -1.74 -34.88
N LEU A 615 4.61 -1.94 -36.19
CA LEU A 615 5.61 -1.24 -37.00
C LEU A 615 5.36 0.27 -37.01
N ARG A 616 4.14 0.72 -37.33
CA ARG A 616 3.83 2.16 -37.34
C ARG A 616 3.95 2.81 -35.97
N LYS A 617 3.47 2.15 -34.91
CA LYS A 617 3.61 2.65 -33.53
C LYS A 617 5.07 2.88 -33.13
N ASN A 618 6.01 2.11 -33.69
CA ASN A 618 7.44 2.22 -33.39
C ASN A 618 8.22 3.04 -34.43
N GLY A 619 7.53 3.74 -35.33
CA GLY A 619 8.12 4.71 -36.25
C GLY A 619 8.49 4.15 -37.63
N TYR A 620 8.09 2.92 -37.97
CA TYR A 620 8.33 2.36 -39.30
C TYR A 620 7.23 2.78 -40.29
N ASP A 621 7.64 3.31 -41.44
CA ASP A 621 6.70 3.69 -42.50
C ASP A 621 6.23 2.46 -43.28
N VAL A 622 5.00 2.02 -42.98
CA VAL A 622 4.34 0.90 -43.67
C VAL A 622 3.14 1.43 -44.42
N SER A 623 3.03 1.13 -45.72
CA SER A 623 1.89 1.55 -46.54
C SER A 623 0.59 0.87 -46.09
N SER A 624 -0.49 1.63 -45.96
CA SER A 624 -1.82 1.10 -45.65
C SER A 624 -2.46 0.36 -46.83
N ASP A 625 -1.91 0.47 -48.04
CA ASP A 625 -2.38 -0.23 -49.24
C ASP A 625 -2.37 -1.76 -49.06
N ILE A 626 -1.59 -2.27 -48.11
CA ILE A 626 -1.59 -3.69 -47.78
C ILE A 626 -2.97 -4.22 -47.37
N PHE A 627 -3.86 -3.36 -46.86
CA PHE A 627 -5.21 -3.74 -46.49
C PHE A 627 -6.15 -3.86 -47.70
N LEU A 628 -5.77 -3.37 -48.88
CA LEU A 628 -6.59 -3.48 -50.10
C LEU A 628 -6.83 -4.93 -50.52
N ARG A 629 -5.91 -5.85 -50.21
CA ARG A 629 -6.06 -7.29 -50.51
C ARG A 629 -7.13 -7.99 -49.67
N PHE A 630 -7.62 -7.35 -48.61
CA PHE A 630 -8.68 -7.86 -47.73
C PHE A 630 -10.05 -7.24 -48.04
N LYS A 631 -10.14 -6.50 -49.15
CA LYS A 631 -11.40 -5.98 -49.67
C LYS A 631 -11.97 -6.90 -50.74
N ASP A 632 -13.30 -7.04 -50.74
CA ASP A 632 -14.03 -7.69 -51.82
C ASP A 632 -14.07 -6.83 -53.10
N LYS A 633 -14.75 -7.33 -54.14
CA LYS A 633 -14.83 -6.66 -55.44
C LYS A 633 -15.64 -5.36 -55.38
N GLU A 634 -16.47 -5.23 -54.36
CA GLU A 634 -17.32 -4.09 -54.03
C GLU A 634 -16.56 -3.06 -53.17
N GLY A 635 -15.34 -3.37 -52.72
CA GLY A 635 -14.47 -2.47 -51.95
C GLY A 635 -14.68 -2.51 -50.44
N CYS A 636 -15.46 -3.48 -49.95
CA CYS A 636 -15.80 -3.71 -48.54
C CYS A 636 -14.84 -4.72 -47.90
N PHE A 637 -14.52 -4.53 -46.62
CA PHE A 637 -13.77 -5.54 -45.86
C PHE A 637 -14.64 -6.78 -45.62
N ALA A 638 -14.06 -7.96 -45.76
CA ALA A 638 -14.71 -9.23 -45.46
C ALA A 638 -13.98 -9.94 -44.31
N ALA A 639 -14.37 -9.62 -43.07
CA ALA A 639 -13.85 -10.27 -41.86
C ALA A 639 -14.97 -10.45 -40.83
N ASP A 640 -15.14 -11.66 -40.30
CA ASP A 640 -16.16 -11.96 -39.29
C ASP A 640 -15.57 -12.38 -37.93
N GLU A 641 -14.31 -12.81 -37.94
CA GLU A 641 -13.59 -13.21 -36.73
C GLU A 641 -13.26 -11.99 -35.85
N VAL A 642 -13.63 -12.06 -34.57
CA VAL A 642 -13.50 -10.94 -33.62
C VAL A 642 -12.06 -10.49 -33.42
N ARG A 643 -11.10 -11.42 -33.40
CA ARG A 643 -9.66 -11.10 -33.27
C ARG A 643 -9.16 -10.30 -34.47
N SER A 644 -9.47 -10.76 -35.69
CA SER A 644 -9.19 -10.04 -36.93
C SER A 644 -9.82 -8.64 -36.97
N LEU A 645 -11.09 -8.51 -36.55
CA LEU A 645 -11.78 -7.22 -36.47
C LEU A 645 -11.13 -6.26 -35.46
N LEU A 646 -10.78 -6.75 -34.28
CA LEU A 646 -10.12 -5.98 -33.23
C LEU A 646 -8.70 -5.55 -33.65
N GLY A 647 -7.95 -6.45 -34.28
CA GLY A 647 -6.63 -6.17 -34.84
C GLY A 647 -6.70 -5.04 -35.86
N LEU A 648 -7.60 -5.16 -36.85
CA LEU A 648 -7.78 -4.15 -37.89
C LEU A 648 -8.27 -2.81 -37.32
N TYR A 649 -9.17 -2.84 -36.32
CA TYR A 649 -9.60 -1.63 -35.63
C TYR A 649 -8.43 -0.88 -34.98
N ASN A 650 -7.59 -1.58 -34.22
CA ASN A 650 -6.42 -0.97 -33.58
C ASN A 650 -5.39 -0.46 -34.60
N ALA A 651 -5.14 -1.24 -35.66
CA ALA A 651 -4.25 -0.86 -36.76
C ALA A 651 -4.74 0.40 -37.49
N ALA A 652 -6.04 0.54 -37.69
CA ALA A 652 -6.60 1.70 -38.37
C ALA A 652 -6.51 3.00 -37.55
N HIS A 653 -6.31 2.90 -36.23
CA HIS A 653 -6.11 4.07 -35.36
C HIS A 653 -4.68 4.61 -35.32
N VAL A 654 -3.73 3.98 -36.04
CA VAL A 654 -2.39 4.54 -36.33
C VAL A 654 -2.29 5.08 -37.76
N ARG A 655 -3.40 5.64 -38.28
CA ARG A 655 -3.52 6.24 -39.61
C ARG A 655 -3.00 7.68 -39.67
N THR A 656 -2.57 8.08 -40.85
CA THR A 656 -2.25 9.46 -41.25
C THR A 656 -3.31 9.98 -42.23
N HIS A 657 -3.25 11.26 -42.60
CA HIS A 657 -4.17 11.86 -43.59
C HIS A 657 -4.20 11.17 -44.97
N GLY A 658 -3.14 10.43 -45.34
CA GLY A 658 -3.07 9.72 -46.62
C GLY A 658 -3.79 8.36 -46.65
N ASP A 659 -4.11 7.78 -45.48
CA ASP A 659 -4.53 6.38 -45.36
C ASP A 659 -6.05 6.19 -45.51
N LYS A 660 -6.62 6.59 -46.64
CA LYS A 660 -8.08 6.53 -46.89
C LYS A 660 -8.70 5.14 -46.69
N VAL A 661 -7.92 4.08 -46.91
CA VAL A 661 -8.37 2.69 -46.70
C VAL A 661 -8.70 2.40 -45.23
N LEU A 662 -7.99 3.05 -44.30
CA LEU A 662 -8.15 2.85 -42.86
C LEU A 662 -9.37 3.58 -42.29
N ASP A 663 -9.78 4.72 -42.86
CA ASP A 663 -11.02 5.40 -42.45
C ASP A 663 -12.24 4.48 -42.64
N GLY A 664 -12.31 3.79 -43.79
CA GLY A 664 -13.33 2.78 -44.05
C GLY A 664 -13.21 1.56 -43.14
N ALA A 665 -11.99 1.17 -42.76
CA ALA A 665 -11.74 0.06 -41.84
C ALA A 665 -12.28 0.34 -40.44
N ILE A 666 -12.15 1.57 -39.93
CA ILE A 666 -12.66 1.96 -38.60
C ILE A 666 -14.18 1.85 -38.57
N ALA A 667 -14.87 2.44 -39.55
CA ALA A 667 -16.33 2.38 -39.61
C ALA A 667 -16.83 0.94 -39.69
N PHE A 668 -16.21 0.14 -40.57
CA PHE A 668 -16.52 -1.29 -40.71
C PHE A 668 -16.31 -2.06 -39.41
N THR A 669 -15.10 -2.03 -38.85
CA THR A 669 -14.75 -2.82 -37.67
C THR A 669 -15.52 -2.39 -36.43
N LYS A 670 -15.73 -1.09 -36.22
CA LYS A 670 -16.49 -0.56 -35.08
C LYS A 670 -17.91 -1.12 -35.05
N SER A 671 -18.67 -1.01 -36.15
CA SER A 671 -20.04 -1.51 -36.19
C SER A 671 -20.14 -3.02 -35.98
N HIS A 672 -19.19 -3.81 -36.50
CA HIS A 672 -19.18 -5.26 -36.32
C HIS A 672 -18.80 -5.66 -34.88
N LEU A 673 -17.84 -4.97 -34.27
CA LEU A 673 -17.44 -5.19 -32.89
C LEU A 673 -18.56 -4.81 -31.91
N GLU A 674 -19.24 -3.67 -32.12
CA GLU A 674 -20.41 -3.24 -31.34
C GLU A 674 -21.54 -4.27 -31.42
N ALA A 675 -21.86 -4.78 -32.62
CA ALA A 675 -22.89 -5.79 -32.81
C ALA A 675 -22.57 -7.13 -32.13
N LYS A 676 -21.29 -7.48 -31.99
CA LYS A 676 -20.86 -8.75 -31.36
C LYS A 676 -20.66 -8.63 -29.85
N LEU A 677 -20.46 -7.43 -29.30
CA LEU A 677 -19.99 -7.18 -27.93
C LEU A 677 -20.82 -7.89 -26.84
N GLU A 678 -22.15 -7.86 -26.96
CA GLU A 678 -23.05 -8.47 -25.97
C GLU A 678 -22.93 -10.00 -25.90
N HIS A 679 -22.47 -10.64 -26.99
CA HIS A 679 -22.35 -12.09 -27.12
C HIS A 679 -20.93 -12.61 -26.82
N LEU A 680 -19.96 -11.73 -26.59
CA LEU A 680 -18.59 -12.13 -26.28
C LEU A 680 -18.47 -12.64 -24.83
N LYS A 681 -17.57 -13.61 -24.63
CA LYS A 681 -17.17 -14.08 -23.31
C LYS A 681 -15.86 -13.42 -22.87
N SER A 682 -15.65 -13.33 -21.56
CA SER A 682 -14.37 -12.93 -20.98
C SER A 682 -13.25 -13.91 -21.39
N PRO A 683 -12.02 -13.45 -21.67
CA PRO A 683 -11.54 -12.05 -21.56
C PRO A 683 -11.76 -11.18 -22.82
N LEU A 684 -12.22 -11.75 -23.93
CA LEU A 684 -12.32 -11.04 -25.22
C LEU A 684 -13.36 -9.91 -25.18
N LYS A 685 -14.43 -10.07 -24.39
CA LYS A 685 -15.43 -9.03 -24.16
C LYS A 685 -14.80 -7.76 -23.59
N GLU A 686 -13.96 -7.90 -22.56
CA GLU A 686 -13.26 -6.78 -21.91
C GLU A 686 -12.28 -6.10 -22.88
N GLU A 687 -11.56 -6.86 -23.69
CA GLU A 687 -10.64 -6.31 -24.70
C GLU A 687 -11.38 -5.46 -25.75
N VAL A 688 -12.50 -5.98 -26.29
CA VAL A 688 -13.32 -5.27 -27.29
C VAL A 688 -13.99 -4.04 -26.68
N SER A 689 -14.60 -4.17 -25.49
CA SER A 689 -15.20 -3.04 -24.77
C SER A 689 -14.19 -1.90 -24.56
N SER A 690 -12.98 -2.24 -24.12
CA SER A 690 -11.92 -1.25 -23.88
C SER A 690 -11.47 -0.57 -25.17
N ALA A 691 -11.47 -1.28 -26.31
CA ALA A 691 -11.06 -0.73 -27.61
C ALA A 691 -12.11 0.18 -28.22
N LEU A 692 -13.39 -0.20 -28.11
CA LEU A 692 -14.52 0.63 -28.51
C LEU A 692 -14.62 1.89 -27.66
N GLU A 693 -14.25 1.81 -26.38
CA GLU A 693 -14.08 3.00 -25.55
C GLU A 693 -12.89 3.81 -26.02
N THR A 694 -11.66 3.33 -25.85
CA THR A 694 -10.43 4.03 -26.26
C THR A 694 -9.56 3.11 -27.13
N PRO A 695 -9.25 3.50 -28.39
CA PRO A 695 -8.34 2.74 -29.24
C PRO A 695 -6.99 2.48 -28.58
N LEU A 696 -6.39 1.31 -28.82
CA LEU A 696 -5.19 0.88 -28.09
C LEU A 696 -4.04 1.90 -28.14
N PHE A 697 -3.81 2.55 -29.28
CA PHE A 697 -2.77 3.57 -29.45
C PHE A 697 -2.94 4.80 -28.55
N ARG A 698 -4.18 5.11 -28.14
CA ARG A 698 -4.55 6.30 -27.36
C ARG A 698 -4.70 6.02 -25.86
N ARG A 699 -4.53 4.77 -25.43
CA ARG A 699 -4.66 4.42 -24.01
C ARG A 699 -3.42 4.87 -23.23
N VAL A 700 -3.64 5.45 -22.06
CA VAL A 700 -2.59 5.75 -21.08
C VAL A 700 -1.90 4.46 -20.67
N ARG A 701 -0.57 4.37 -20.82
CA ARG A 701 0.19 3.10 -20.73
C ARG A 701 0.01 2.41 -19.38
N ILE A 702 0.18 3.13 -18.26
CA ILE A 702 0.04 2.53 -16.93
C ILE A 702 -1.40 2.06 -16.63
N LEU A 703 -2.41 2.73 -17.19
CA LEU A 703 -3.80 2.32 -17.07
C LEU A 703 -4.09 1.09 -17.95
N GLU A 704 -3.52 1.02 -19.15
CA GLU A 704 -3.57 -0.20 -19.97
C GLU A 704 -2.92 -1.36 -19.22
N THR A 705 -1.76 -1.18 -18.60
CA THR A 705 -1.12 -2.22 -17.78
C THR A 705 -2.02 -2.67 -16.64
N ARG A 706 -2.58 -1.74 -15.87
CA ARG A 706 -3.49 -2.05 -14.75
C ARG A 706 -4.71 -2.85 -15.18
N ASN A 707 -5.27 -2.53 -16.35
CA ASN A 707 -6.48 -3.16 -16.89
C ASN A 707 -6.18 -4.46 -17.65
N TYR A 708 -5.01 -4.58 -18.27
CA TYR A 708 -4.65 -5.73 -19.08
C TYR A 708 -4.11 -6.90 -18.27
N ILE A 709 -3.49 -6.68 -17.11
CA ILE A 709 -3.00 -7.79 -16.28
C ILE A 709 -4.13 -8.80 -15.92
N PRO A 710 -5.32 -8.37 -15.41
CA PRO A 710 -6.43 -9.30 -15.16
C PRO A 710 -7.00 -9.96 -16.43
N ILE A 711 -6.88 -9.31 -17.59
CA ILE A 711 -7.29 -9.88 -18.89
C ILE A 711 -6.30 -10.97 -19.29
N TYR A 712 -4.99 -10.70 -19.22
CA TYR A 712 -3.91 -11.62 -19.56
C TYR A 712 -3.95 -12.88 -18.68
N GLU A 713 -4.26 -12.72 -17.39
CA GLU A 713 -4.47 -13.84 -16.47
C GLU A 713 -5.57 -14.79 -16.91
N LYS A 714 -6.61 -14.31 -17.59
CA LYS A 714 -7.70 -15.15 -18.10
C LYS A 714 -7.41 -15.78 -19.47
N ILE A 715 -6.31 -15.43 -20.14
CA ILE A 715 -5.95 -15.99 -21.44
C ILE A 715 -5.44 -17.43 -21.27
N SER A 716 -5.99 -18.35 -22.07
CA SER A 716 -5.53 -19.73 -22.12
C SER A 716 -4.16 -19.82 -22.81
N GLY A 717 -3.21 -20.56 -22.23
CA GLY A 717 -1.85 -20.69 -22.76
C GLY A 717 -0.95 -19.47 -22.52
N ARG A 718 -1.34 -18.53 -21.65
CA ARG A 718 -0.51 -17.39 -21.25
C ARG A 718 0.84 -17.83 -20.69
N ASN A 719 1.83 -16.94 -20.77
CA ASN A 719 3.13 -17.17 -20.18
C ASN A 719 3.12 -16.73 -18.70
N GLU A 720 3.22 -17.69 -17.78
CA GLU A 720 3.18 -17.42 -16.34
C GLU A 720 4.36 -16.57 -15.86
N THR A 721 5.55 -16.72 -16.45
CA THR A 721 6.73 -15.90 -16.12
C THR A 721 6.47 -14.42 -16.45
N ILE A 722 5.89 -14.14 -17.62
CA ILE A 722 5.53 -12.78 -18.03
C ILE A 722 4.42 -12.21 -17.13
N LEU A 723 3.40 -13.01 -16.80
CA LEU A 723 2.32 -12.57 -15.89
C LEU A 723 2.86 -12.24 -14.49
N GLU A 724 3.69 -13.13 -13.92
CA GLU A 724 4.31 -12.90 -12.62
C GLU A 724 5.17 -11.63 -12.64
N PHE A 725 5.98 -11.44 -13.69
CA PHE A 725 6.80 -10.25 -13.83
C PHE A 725 5.94 -8.99 -13.92
N ALA A 726 4.86 -9.00 -14.70
CA ALA A 726 3.95 -7.87 -14.85
C ALA A 726 3.28 -7.48 -13.52
N LYS A 727 2.74 -8.47 -12.78
CA LYS A 727 2.13 -8.25 -11.45
C LYS A 727 3.13 -7.63 -10.48
N LEU A 728 4.33 -8.20 -10.43
CA LEU A 728 5.39 -7.76 -9.51
C LEU A 728 5.93 -6.38 -9.87
N ASN A 729 6.17 -6.13 -11.15
CA ASN A 729 6.61 -4.85 -11.69
C ASN A 729 5.61 -3.74 -11.35
N PHE A 730 4.31 -4.00 -11.56
CA PHE A 730 3.27 -3.04 -11.22
C PHE A 730 3.19 -2.77 -9.71
N ASN A 731 3.28 -3.80 -8.87
CA ASN A 731 3.28 -3.62 -7.41
C ASN A 731 4.47 -2.78 -6.95
N LEU A 732 5.65 -2.99 -7.54
CA LEU A 732 6.84 -2.17 -7.26
C LEU A 732 6.67 -0.71 -7.74
N LEU A 733 6.03 -0.48 -8.89
CA LEU A 733 5.69 0.86 -9.37
C LEU A 733 4.67 1.55 -8.46
N GLN A 734 3.64 0.83 -8.03
CA GLN A 734 2.63 1.34 -7.09
C GLN A 734 3.27 1.80 -5.78
N LEU A 735 4.19 1.01 -5.20
CA LEU A 735 4.93 1.40 -4.00
C LEU A 735 5.75 2.68 -4.22
N LEU A 736 6.45 2.76 -5.36
CA LEU A 736 7.20 3.94 -5.74
C LEU A 736 6.29 5.18 -5.84
N TYR A 737 5.13 5.05 -6.50
CA TYR A 737 4.17 6.13 -6.62
C TYR A 737 3.60 6.58 -5.27
N CYS A 738 3.35 5.66 -4.35
CA CYS A 738 2.93 6.00 -2.99
C CYS A 738 4.04 6.73 -2.21
N GLU A 739 5.30 6.33 -2.36
CA GLU A 739 6.45 7.03 -1.76
C GLU A 739 6.63 8.46 -2.33
N GLU A 740 6.48 8.61 -3.65
CA GLU A 740 6.50 9.91 -4.34
C GLU A 740 5.36 10.80 -3.82
N LEU A 741 4.14 10.28 -3.81
CA LEU A 741 2.96 11.01 -3.37
C LEU A 741 3.05 11.42 -1.89
N LYS A 742 3.65 10.58 -1.02
CA LYS A 742 3.92 10.94 0.37
C LYS A 742 4.84 12.16 0.47
N LYS A 743 5.94 12.17 -0.28
CA LYS A 743 6.89 13.31 -0.32
C LYS A 743 6.22 14.58 -0.85
N ILE A 744 5.46 14.46 -1.95
CA ILE A 744 4.78 15.59 -2.58
C ILE A 744 3.67 16.14 -1.67
N THR A 745 2.90 15.27 -1.00
CA THR A 745 1.82 15.69 -0.08
C THR A 745 2.39 16.40 1.14
N LEU A 746 3.53 15.96 1.68
CA LEU A 746 4.23 16.67 2.76
C LEU A 746 4.66 18.06 2.30
N TRP A 747 5.34 18.15 1.16
CA TRP A 747 5.72 19.43 0.55
C TRP A 747 4.52 20.36 0.33
N TRP A 748 3.40 19.84 -0.19
CA TRP A 748 2.17 20.61 -0.42
C TRP A 748 1.57 21.16 0.88
N LYS A 749 1.60 20.35 1.96
CA LYS A 749 1.15 20.78 3.30
C LYS A 749 2.09 21.83 3.90
N GLU A 750 3.39 21.72 3.69
CA GLU A 750 4.39 22.68 4.19
C GLU A 750 4.23 24.07 3.57
N LEU A 751 3.79 24.16 2.30
CA LEU A 751 3.46 25.44 1.67
C LEU A 751 2.28 26.15 2.36
N ASN A 752 1.49 25.42 3.15
CA ASN A 752 0.37 25.93 3.94
C ASN A 752 -0.68 26.70 3.10
N ILE A 753 -0.78 26.37 1.81
CA ILE A 753 -1.63 27.04 0.81
C ILE A 753 -3.08 27.05 1.25
N GLN A 754 -3.61 25.93 1.76
CA GLN A 754 -5.03 25.82 2.12
C GLN A 754 -5.45 26.75 3.27
N SER A 755 -4.52 27.17 4.13
CA SER A 755 -4.81 28.16 5.17
C SER A 755 -4.62 29.61 4.72
N ASN A 756 -3.67 29.84 3.81
CA ASN A 756 -3.32 31.18 3.32
C ASN A 756 -4.17 31.62 2.11
N LEU A 757 -4.55 30.67 1.26
CA LEU A 757 -5.24 30.83 -0.02
C LEU A 757 -6.31 29.72 -0.16
N SER A 758 -7.35 29.78 0.66
CA SER A 758 -8.39 28.74 0.75
C SER A 758 -9.22 28.52 -0.53
N PHE A 759 -9.09 29.41 -1.51
CA PHE A 759 -9.73 29.29 -2.83
C PHE A 759 -8.96 28.39 -3.80
N ILE A 760 -7.69 28.06 -3.51
CA ILE A 760 -6.87 27.18 -4.35
C ILE A 760 -7.37 25.73 -4.20
N ARG A 761 -7.63 25.06 -5.32
CA ARG A 761 -8.08 23.67 -5.32
C ARG A 761 -6.96 22.74 -4.85
N ASP A 762 -7.30 21.84 -3.91
CA ASP A 762 -6.41 20.74 -3.52
C ASP A 762 -6.57 19.56 -4.49
N ARG A 763 -5.60 19.39 -5.39
CA ARG A 763 -5.60 18.35 -6.43
C ARG A 763 -4.25 17.63 -6.55
N ILE A 764 -3.47 17.59 -5.46
CA ILE A 764 -2.10 17.10 -5.51
C ILE A 764 -2.01 15.61 -5.93
N VAL A 765 -3.02 14.82 -5.57
CA VAL A 765 -3.13 13.41 -5.94
C VAL A 765 -3.41 13.25 -7.43
N GLU A 766 -4.33 14.05 -7.97
CA GLU A 766 -4.70 14.05 -9.39
C GLU A 766 -3.56 14.58 -10.27
N MET A 767 -2.81 15.58 -9.81
CA MET A 767 -1.61 16.08 -10.50
C MET A 767 -0.55 14.98 -10.60
N HIS A 768 -0.30 14.25 -9.50
CA HIS A 768 0.63 13.12 -9.52
C HIS A 768 0.12 11.99 -10.42
N PHE A 769 -1.17 11.64 -10.34
CA PHE A 769 -1.81 10.67 -11.22
C PHE A 769 -1.60 11.02 -12.70
N TRP A 770 -1.76 12.29 -13.07
CA TRP A 770 -1.45 12.77 -14.42
C TRP A 770 -0.01 12.43 -14.81
N MET A 771 0.97 12.74 -13.95
CA MET A 771 2.38 12.48 -14.24
C MET A 771 2.73 11.00 -14.32
N THR A 772 2.03 10.12 -13.58
CA THR A 772 2.16 8.66 -13.75
C THR A 772 1.67 8.18 -15.11
N GLY A 773 0.72 8.88 -15.73
CA GLY A 773 0.26 8.60 -17.10
C GLY A 773 1.27 9.01 -18.17
N VAL A 774 2.00 10.12 -17.94
CA VAL A 774 2.98 10.68 -18.89
C VAL A 774 4.30 9.94 -18.86
N CYS A 775 4.80 9.58 -17.67
CA CYS A 775 6.10 8.93 -17.50
C CYS A 775 6.00 7.83 -16.44
N PRO A 776 5.47 6.64 -16.80
CA PRO A 776 5.16 5.58 -15.84
C PRO A 776 6.38 4.77 -15.35
N GLU A 777 7.54 4.86 -16.00
CA GLU A 777 8.67 3.98 -15.68
C GLU A 777 9.42 4.38 -14.41
N PHE A 778 10.09 3.41 -13.75
CA PHE A 778 10.87 3.64 -12.52
C PHE A 778 11.88 4.80 -12.62
N ASN A 779 12.53 4.92 -13.77
CA ASN A 779 13.62 5.88 -14.00
C ASN A 779 13.14 7.34 -14.02
N TYR A 780 11.83 7.59 -14.08
CA TYR A 780 11.24 8.93 -14.10
C TYR A 780 10.72 9.39 -12.73
N SER A 781 11.14 8.76 -11.63
CA SER A 781 10.68 9.12 -10.28
C SER A 781 10.89 10.60 -9.95
N LEU A 782 12.11 11.10 -10.15
CA LEU A 782 12.44 12.50 -9.92
C LEU A 782 11.64 13.42 -10.85
N SER A 783 11.53 13.05 -12.13
CA SER A 783 10.76 13.80 -13.13
C SER A 783 9.29 13.92 -12.74
N ARG A 784 8.65 12.83 -12.27
CA ARG A 784 7.25 12.86 -11.79
C ARG A 784 7.07 13.79 -10.61
N ILE A 785 7.97 13.75 -9.62
CA ILE A 785 7.92 14.65 -8.46
C ILE A 785 8.03 16.10 -8.93
N ILE A 786 9.02 16.41 -9.77
CA ILE A 786 9.27 17.77 -10.28
C ILE A 786 8.06 18.26 -11.09
N LEU A 787 7.60 17.48 -12.06
CA LEU A 787 6.48 17.84 -12.92
C LEU A 787 5.17 18.00 -12.13
N THR A 788 4.95 17.19 -11.09
CA THR A 788 3.80 17.34 -10.19
C THR A 788 3.85 18.66 -9.44
N LYS A 789 5.02 19.03 -8.90
CA LYS A 789 5.20 20.34 -8.25
C LYS A 789 4.99 21.49 -9.22
N MET A 790 5.50 21.37 -10.45
CA MET A 790 5.27 22.37 -11.50
C MET A 790 3.78 22.50 -11.84
N MET A 791 3.07 21.39 -12.00
CA MET A 791 1.62 21.39 -12.23
C MET A 791 0.85 22.03 -11.07
N ALA A 792 1.30 21.81 -9.84
CA ALA A 792 0.72 22.45 -8.66
C ALA A 792 0.89 23.97 -8.68
N TYR A 793 2.07 24.49 -9.06
CA TYR A 793 2.27 25.93 -9.24
C TYR A 793 1.44 26.51 -10.38
N ILE A 794 1.35 25.81 -11.52
CA ILE A 794 0.49 26.21 -12.64
C ILE A 794 -0.96 26.31 -12.16
N THR A 795 -1.43 25.34 -11.38
CA THR A 795 -2.80 25.33 -10.83
C THR A 795 -3.04 26.44 -9.82
N ILE A 796 -2.05 26.78 -9.01
CA ILE A 796 -2.14 27.95 -8.11
C ILE A 796 -2.35 29.22 -8.92
N ILE A 797 -1.57 29.40 -10.00
CA ILE A 797 -1.68 30.56 -10.88
C ILE A 797 -3.04 30.56 -11.59
N ASP A 798 -3.45 29.42 -12.16
CA ASP A 798 -4.77 29.22 -12.79
C ASP A 798 -5.91 29.67 -11.86
N ASP A 799 -5.95 29.15 -10.63
CA ASP A 799 -7.00 29.48 -9.66
C ASP A 799 -6.99 30.95 -9.24
N ILE A 800 -5.81 31.59 -9.14
CA ILE A 800 -5.71 33.02 -8.88
C ILE A 800 -6.32 33.82 -10.02
N PHE A 801 -5.98 33.51 -11.28
CA PHE A 801 -6.48 34.29 -12.43
C PHE A 801 -7.97 34.00 -12.72
N ASP A 802 -8.41 32.76 -12.59
CA ASP A 802 -9.76 32.34 -12.97
C ASP A 802 -10.79 32.57 -11.86
N THR A 803 -10.46 32.29 -10.61
CA THR A 803 -11.47 32.14 -9.54
C THR A 803 -11.50 33.32 -8.56
N HIS A 804 -10.39 34.04 -8.38
CA HIS A 804 -10.28 35.00 -7.27
C HIS A 804 -9.78 36.39 -7.64
N GLY A 805 -8.69 36.48 -8.39
CA GLY A 805 -7.97 37.72 -8.63
C GLY A 805 -8.76 38.71 -9.48
N THR A 806 -8.91 39.93 -8.97
CA THR A 806 -9.30 41.06 -9.81
C THR A 806 -8.26 41.27 -10.91
N THR A 807 -8.62 41.93 -12.01
CA THR A 807 -7.64 42.24 -13.06
C THR A 807 -6.44 43.01 -12.52
N GLU A 808 -6.63 43.90 -11.56
CA GLU A 808 -5.52 44.63 -10.91
C GLU A 808 -4.60 43.69 -10.14
N GLU A 809 -5.13 42.84 -9.26
CA GLU A 809 -4.34 41.88 -8.46
C GLU A 809 -3.61 40.86 -9.34
N SER A 810 -4.29 40.35 -10.37
CA SER A 810 -3.73 39.41 -11.35
C SER A 810 -2.63 40.05 -12.19
N MET A 811 -2.79 41.33 -12.59
CA MET A 811 -1.72 42.07 -13.27
C MET A 811 -0.53 42.37 -12.34
N MET A 812 -0.77 42.62 -11.05
CA MET A 812 0.31 42.78 -10.06
C MET A 812 1.10 41.48 -9.87
N LEU A 813 0.42 40.33 -9.77
CA LEU A 813 1.07 39.02 -9.73
C LEU A 813 1.85 38.77 -11.02
N ALA A 814 1.28 39.10 -12.18
CA ALA A 814 1.97 38.98 -13.45
C ALA A 814 3.25 39.81 -13.48
N GLU A 815 3.19 41.07 -13.06
CA GLU A 815 4.33 41.98 -12.96
C GLU A 815 5.41 41.45 -12.01
N ALA A 816 5.01 40.90 -10.85
CA ALA A 816 5.92 40.26 -9.92
C ALA A 816 6.64 39.06 -10.56
N ILE A 817 5.92 38.21 -11.29
CA ILE A 817 6.50 37.06 -12.02
C ILE A 817 7.44 37.54 -13.14
N TYR A 818 7.11 38.62 -13.86
CA TYR A 818 8.01 39.19 -14.87
C TYR A 818 9.30 39.74 -14.28
N LYS A 819 9.20 40.40 -13.12
CA LYS A 819 10.32 41.03 -12.39
C LYS A 819 11.17 40.03 -11.61
N CYS A 820 10.70 38.80 -11.42
CA CYS A 820 11.45 37.77 -10.74
C CYS A 820 12.72 37.44 -11.54
N ASN A 821 13.89 37.76 -10.98
CA ASN A 821 15.19 37.39 -11.55
C ASN A 821 15.35 35.86 -11.50
N GLU A 822 16.09 35.29 -12.46
CA GLU A 822 16.35 33.85 -12.51
C GLU A 822 16.91 33.32 -11.18
N SER A 823 17.75 34.10 -10.50
CA SER A 823 18.35 33.77 -9.19
C SER A 823 17.41 33.88 -7.97
N ALA A 824 16.19 34.40 -8.12
CA ALA A 824 15.23 34.62 -7.02
C ALA A 824 14.11 33.56 -7.01
N ILE A 825 13.92 32.84 -8.13
CA ILE A 825 13.08 31.65 -8.16
C ILE A 825 13.98 30.48 -7.79
N THR A 826 14.32 30.35 -6.52
CA THR A 826 14.91 29.12 -5.98
C THR A 826 13.86 28.02 -6.02
N PHE A 827 13.64 27.45 -7.20
CA PHE A 827 13.29 26.05 -7.30
C PHE A 827 14.54 25.28 -6.89
N ASP A 828 14.81 25.18 -5.57
CA ASP A 828 16.03 24.60 -4.97
C ASP A 828 16.34 23.13 -5.37
N LEU A 829 15.59 22.55 -6.31
CA LEU A 829 15.84 21.23 -6.91
C LEU A 829 15.80 21.22 -8.45
N ILE A 830 15.38 22.30 -9.12
CA ILE A 830 15.19 22.31 -10.59
C ILE A 830 16.37 22.97 -11.32
N GLU A 831 17.10 23.88 -10.67
CA GLU A 831 18.23 24.57 -11.31
C GLU A 831 19.47 23.70 -11.51
N GLU A 832 19.69 22.65 -10.70
CA GLU A 832 20.90 21.82 -10.83
C GLU A 832 20.91 20.89 -12.06
N GLU A 833 19.75 20.56 -12.66
CA GLU A 833 19.70 19.60 -13.79
C GLU A 833 19.11 20.15 -15.11
N LEU A 834 18.31 21.22 -15.08
CA LEU A 834 17.61 21.73 -16.27
C LEU A 834 17.87 23.23 -16.49
N GLY A 835 19.04 23.54 -17.05
CA GLY A 835 19.49 24.91 -17.29
C GLY A 835 18.46 25.86 -17.94
N THR A 836 18.40 27.09 -17.42
CA THR A 836 17.96 28.37 -18.05
C THR A 836 16.62 28.48 -18.81
N SER A 837 15.66 27.55 -18.74
CA SER A 837 14.40 27.66 -19.53
C SER A 837 13.08 27.90 -18.75
N ASN A 838 13.03 27.79 -17.42
CA ASN A 838 11.74 27.82 -16.71
C ASN A 838 11.14 29.23 -16.55
N SER A 839 11.97 30.27 -16.45
CA SER A 839 11.50 31.67 -16.32
C SER A 839 10.72 32.12 -17.56
N TYR A 840 11.17 31.76 -18.77
CA TYR A 840 10.52 32.09 -20.02
C TYR A 840 9.15 31.41 -20.17
N ARG A 841 9.04 30.13 -19.79
CA ARG A 841 7.79 29.38 -19.88
C ARG A 841 6.73 29.91 -18.92
N LEU A 842 7.13 30.24 -17.68
CA LEU A 842 6.23 30.84 -16.70
C LEU A 842 5.75 32.23 -17.13
N LYS A 843 6.65 33.05 -17.72
CA LYS A 843 6.28 34.35 -18.29
C LYS A 843 5.27 34.19 -19.41
N ARG A 844 5.46 33.24 -20.32
CA ARG A 844 4.50 32.97 -21.41
C ARG A 844 3.14 32.49 -20.89
N LEU A 845 3.12 31.62 -19.88
CA LEU A 845 1.90 31.16 -19.21
C LEU A 845 1.09 32.34 -18.67
N VAL A 846 1.76 33.21 -17.91
CA VAL A 846 1.14 34.39 -17.31
C VAL A 846 0.71 35.42 -18.38
N GLN A 847 1.42 35.55 -19.50
CA GLN A 847 0.96 36.35 -20.65
C GLN A 847 -0.39 35.87 -21.16
N GLY A 848 -0.55 34.55 -21.30
CA GLY A 848 -1.81 33.94 -21.71
C GLY A 848 -2.95 34.25 -20.73
N TYR A 849 -2.76 33.97 -19.44
CA TYR A 849 -3.78 34.24 -18.42
C TYR A 849 -4.11 35.73 -18.30
N SER A 850 -3.12 36.59 -18.48
CA SER A 850 -3.31 38.05 -18.53
C SER A 850 -4.16 38.50 -19.72
N GLN A 851 -4.19 37.74 -20.81
CA GLN A 851 -5.01 38.01 -21.97
C GLN A 851 -6.43 37.45 -21.79
N GLU A 852 -6.57 36.26 -21.21
CA GLU A 852 -7.87 35.65 -20.90
C GLU A 852 -8.67 36.48 -19.87
N ILE A 853 -8.01 37.00 -18.83
CA ILE A 853 -8.68 37.85 -17.83
C ILE A 853 -9.17 39.19 -18.43
N LYS A 854 -8.42 39.75 -19.39
CA LYS A 854 -8.86 40.92 -20.15
C LYS A 854 -10.07 40.60 -21.02
N TRP A 855 -10.06 39.45 -21.69
CA TRP A 855 -11.20 39.00 -22.48
C TRP A 855 -12.46 38.85 -21.62
N ARG A 856 -12.33 38.25 -20.42
CA ARG A 856 -13.43 38.14 -19.45
C ARG A 856 -13.99 39.51 -19.07
N ASP A 857 -13.14 40.41 -18.58
CA ASP A 857 -13.57 41.72 -18.09
C ASP A 857 -14.17 42.60 -19.22
N GLU A 858 -13.61 42.51 -20.43
CA GLU A 858 -14.11 43.22 -21.63
C GLU A 858 -15.31 42.52 -22.29
N HIS A 859 -15.74 41.35 -21.79
CA HIS A 859 -16.75 40.48 -22.41
C HIS A 859 -16.45 40.17 -23.88
N TYR A 860 -15.16 40.05 -24.21
CA TYR A 860 -14.66 39.78 -25.54
C TYR A 860 -14.63 38.28 -25.83
N VAL A 861 -15.22 37.88 -26.97
CA VAL A 861 -15.11 36.53 -27.52
C VAL A 861 -14.28 36.61 -28.81
N PRO A 862 -13.12 35.93 -28.91
CA PRO A 862 -12.33 35.78 -30.12
C PRO A 862 -13.21 35.37 -31.32
N LYS A 863 -12.90 35.95 -32.49
CA LYS A 863 -13.74 35.78 -33.68
C LYS A 863 -13.41 34.52 -34.45
N THR A 864 -12.24 33.93 -34.20
CA THR A 864 -11.80 32.68 -34.81
C THR A 864 -11.27 31.72 -33.76
N VAL A 865 -11.36 30.43 -34.06
CA VAL A 865 -10.73 29.38 -33.25
C VAL A 865 -9.22 29.57 -33.19
N ASP A 866 -8.58 30.00 -34.28
CA ASP A 866 -7.13 30.24 -34.31
C ASP A 866 -6.69 31.35 -33.35
N GLU A 867 -7.46 32.45 -33.27
CA GLU A 867 -7.20 33.56 -32.34
C GLU A 867 -7.27 33.09 -30.87
N HIS A 868 -8.27 32.28 -30.53
CA HIS A 868 -8.38 31.65 -29.22
C HIS A 868 -7.20 30.69 -28.95
N LEU A 869 -6.84 29.85 -29.93
CA LEU A 869 -5.76 28.88 -29.80
C LEU A 869 -4.37 29.51 -29.63
N GLU A 870 -4.11 30.69 -30.21
CA GLU A 870 -2.84 31.39 -30.03
C GLU A 870 -2.58 31.77 -28.57
N VAL A 871 -3.62 32.20 -27.87
CA VAL A 871 -3.58 32.52 -26.43
C VAL A 871 -3.64 31.24 -25.59
N SER A 872 -4.54 30.32 -25.94
CA SER A 872 -4.75 29.10 -25.16
C SER A 872 -3.56 28.14 -25.20
N ARG A 873 -2.72 28.17 -26.24
CA ARG A 873 -1.44 27.43 -26.27
C ARG A 873 -0.46 27.88 -25.20
N ALA A 874 -0.62 29.10 -24.67
CA ALA A 874 0.20 29.63 -23.60
C ALA A 874 -0.36 29.25 -22.22
N THR A 875 -1.69 29.21 -22.05
CA THR A 875 -2.40 28.89 -20.79
C THR A 875 -2.65 27.40 -20.57
N VAL A 876 -2.68 26.62 -21.65
CA VAL A 876 -3.07 25.20 -21.61
C VAL A 876 -1.95 24.32 -22.21
N GLY A 877 -1.45 23.39 -21.41
CA GLY A 877 -0.38 22.47 -21.78
C GLY A 877 -0.73 21.34 -22.76
N ALA A 878 -1.96 21.23 -23.28
CA ALA A 878 -2.35 20.21 -24.26
C ALA A 878 -3.60 20.62 -25.08
N PHE A 879 -3.61 20.23 -26.36
CA PHE A 879 -4.54 20.64 -27.43
C PHE A 879 -5.96 20.02 -27.35
N GLU A 880 -6.28 19.17 -26.37
CA GLU A 880 -7.42 18.23 -26.42
C GLU A 880 -8.66 18.62 -25.57
N ILE A 881 -8.70 19.85 -25.04
CA ILE A 881 -9.52 20.19 -23.85
C ILE A 881 -10.86 20.89 -24.19
N ALA A 882 -11.10 21.21 -25.46
CA ALA A 882 -12.12 22.16 -25.93
C ALA A 882 -13.59 21.86 -25.55
N CYS A 883 -14.06 20.61 -25.60
CA CYS A 883 -15.47 20.30 -25.36
C CYS A 883 -15.82 20.17 -23.87
N ALA A 884 -14.90 19.64 -23.05
CA ALA A 884 -15.10 19.46 -21.61
C ALA A 884 -14.94 20.77 -20.84
N SER A 885 -13.97 21.61 -21.24
CA SER A 885 -13.77 22.97 -20.71
C SER A 885 -14.99 23.87 -20.91
N PHE A 886 -15.63 23.82 -22.08
CA PHE A 886 -16.82 24.62 -22.36
C PHE A 886 -17.97 24.38 -21.35
N VAL A 887 -18.22 23.14 -20.92
CA VAL A 887 -19.27 22.83 -19.93
C VAL A 887 -18.94 23.41 -18.55
N ARG A 888 -17.65 23.45 -18.18
CA ARG A 888 -17.15 24.13 -16.98
C ARG A 888 -17.33 25.64 -17.10
N GLU A 889 -16.89 26.21 -18.21
CA GLU A 889 -16.86 27.67 -18.48
C GLU A 889 -18.25 28.28 -18.58
N GLN A 890 -19.27 27.49 -18.95
CA GLN A 890 -20.67 27.91 -18.87
C GLN A 890 -21.23 28.04 -17.44
N LYS A 891 -20.56 27.49 -16.41
CA LYS A 891 -20.99 27.60 -15.01
C LYS A 891 -20.30 28.73 -14.24
N GLY A 892 -19.23 29.30 -14.78
CA GLY A 892 -18.55 30.51 -14.25
C GLY A 892 -19.10 31.79 -14.90
N GLU A 893 -18.78 32.95 -14.32
CA GLU A 893 -19.08 34.25 -14.93
C GLU A 893 -18.24 34.45 -16.20
N HIS A 894 -18.79 34.05 -17.34
CA HIS A 894 -18.33 34.30 -18.72
C HIS A 894 -16.83 34.08 -19.02
N HIS A 895 -16.44 32.82 -19.21
CA HIS A 895 -15.19 32.47 -19.90
C HIS A 895 -15.44 32.05 -21.36
N VAL A 896 -14.51 32.45 -22.24
CA VAL A 896 -14.48 32.11 -23.67
C VAL A 896 -14.02 30.67 -23.86
N SER A 897 -14.74 29.88 -24.66
CA SER A 897 -14.33 28.52 -25.04
C SER A 897 -14.08 28.35 -26.53
N THR A 898 -13.31 27.32 -26.90
CA THR A 898 -13.15 26.88 -28.30
C THR A 898 -14.48 26.52 -28.97
N VAL A 899 -15.43 25.95 -28.23
CA VAL A 899 -16.78 25.64 -28.74
C VAL A 899 -17.53 26.93 -29.09
N GLN A 900 -17.48 27.94 -28.21
CA GLN A 900 -18.10 29.24 -28.47
C GLN A 900 -17.45 29.95 -29.65
N CYS A 901 -16.12 29.90 -29.75
CA CYS A 901 -15.38 30.48 -30.87
C CYS A 901 -15.78 29.81 -32.19
N TYR A 902 -15.91 28.46 -32.20
CA TYR A 902 -16.34 27.74 -33.40
C TYR A 902 -17.79 28.08 -33.79
N MET A 903 -18.70 28.11 -32.82
CA MET A 903 -20.09 28.53 -33.03
C MET A 903 -20.18 29.94 -33.60
N PHE A 904 -19.38 30.88 -33.08
CA PHE A 904 -19.32 32.26 -33.54
C PHE A 904 -18.74 32.37 -34.94
N GLN A 905 -17.61 31.70 -35.20
CA GLN A 905 -16.90 31.73 -36.48
C GLN A 905 -17.75 31.15 -37.63
N HIS A 906 -18.52 30.09 -37.36
CA HIS A 906 -19.24 29.34 -38.40
C HIS A 906 -20.76 29.46 -38.34
N GLY A 907 -21.33 30.15 -37.34
CA GLY A 907 -22.78 30.29 -37.18
C GLY A 907 -23.50 28.96 -36.94
N THR A 908 -22.87 28.03 -36.21
CA THR A 908 -23.37 26.67 -36.00
C THR A 908 -24.01 26.46 -34.63
N THR A 909 -24.73 25.35 -34.46
CA THR A 909 -25.21 24.95 -33.14
C THR A 909 -24.06 24.41 -32.28
N MET A 910 -24.25 24.43 -30.97
CA MET A 910 -23.32 23.82 -30.02
C MET A 910 -23.08 22.33 -30.31
N HIS A 911 -24.11 21.59 -30.73
CA HIS A 911 -23.99 20.19 -31.10
C HIS A 911 -23.05 20.01 -32.29
N ASP A 912 -23.27 20.78 -33.36
CA ASP A 912 -22.45 20.70 -34.59
C ASP A 912 -21.02 21.17 -34.34
N ALA A 913 -20.82 22.20 -33.52
CA ALA A 913 -19.50 22.65 -33.09
C ALA A 913 -18.74 21.55 -32.33
N CYS A 914 -19.41 20.88 -31.37
CA CYS A 914 -18.83 19.75 -30.65
C CYS A 914 -18.50 18.55 -31.58
N VAL A 915 -19.34 18.26 -32.58
CA VAL A 915 -19.06 17.22 -33.59
C VAL A 915 -17.82 17.59 -34.38
N LYS A 916 -17.72 18.84 -34.86
CA LYS A 916 -16.55 19.28 -35.63
C LYS A 916 -15.26 19.26 -34.79
N ILE A 917 -15.31 19.70 -33.54
CA ILE A 917 -14.14 19.67 -32.65
C ILE A 917 -13.64 18.24 -32.46
N LYS A 918 -14.53 17.24 -32.36
CA LYS A 918 -14.12 15.83 -32.33
C LYS A 918 -13.40 15.39 -33.61
N GLU A 919 -13.84 15.87 -34.78
CA GLU A 919 -13.13 15.61 -36.04
C GLU A 919 -11.73 16.26 -36.04
N LEU A 920 -11.58 17.48 -35.52
CA LEU A 920 -10.28 18.15 -35.39
C LEU A 920 -9.34 17.40 -34.43
N ILE A 921 -9.87 16.80 -33.36
CA ILE A 921 -9.10 15.93 -32.46
C ILE A 921 -8.63 14.68 -33.21
N GLU A 922 -9.50 14.04 -34.00
CA GLU A 922 -9.10 12.90 -34.85
C GLU A 922 -8.00 13.28 -35.85
N ASP A 923 -8.09 14.46 -36.46
CA ASP A 923 -7.06 14.98 -37.37
C ASP A 923 -5.74 15.27 -36.64
N SER A 924 -5.81 15.77 -35.40
CA SER A 924 -4.63 15.98 -34.55
C SER A 924 -3.91 14.67 -34.23
N TRP A 925 -4.65 13.59 -33.99
CA TRP A 925 -4.06 12.26 -33.82
C TRP A 925 -3.35 11.77 -35.08
N LYS A 926 -3.90 12.06 -36.28
CA LYS A 926 -3.24 11.74 -37.56
C LYS A 926 -1.95 12.56 -37.74
N ASP A 927 -1.96 13.82 -37.33
CA ASP A 927 -0.77 14.68 -37.38
C ASP A 927 0.30 14.18 -36.41
N ILE A 928 -0.06 13.81 -35.17
CA ILE A 928 0.85 13.19 -34.21
C ILE A 928 1.52 11.94 -34.80
N VAL A 929 0.74 11.05 -35.41
CA VAL A 929 1.29 9.83 -36.03
C VAL A 929 2.21 10.18 -37.20
N LYS A 930 1.83 11.14 -38.06
CA LYS A 930 2.64 11.56 -39.20
C LYS A 930 3.98 12.17 -38.77
N GLU A 931 3.95 13.07 -37.79
CA GLU A 931 5.17 13.67 -37.23
C GLU A 931 6.04 12.57 -36.60
N TYR A 932 5.46 11.65 -35.84
CA TYR A 932 6.18 10.52 -35.24
C TYR A 932 6.89 9.64 -36.28
N LEU A 933 6.27 9.41 -37.44
CA LEU A 933 6.86 8.64 -38.56
C LEU A 933 7.97 9.41 -39.31
N THR A 934 8.00 10.74 -39.21
CA THR A 934 8.93 11.61 -39.97
C THR A 934 10.05 12.20 -39.12
N LEU A 935 10.11 11.84 -37.83
CA LEU A 935 11.15 12.30 -36.90
C LEU A 935 12.56 11.99 -37.44
N PRO A 936 13.47 12.98 -37.47
CA PRO A 936 14.85 12.77 -37.84
C PRO A 936 15.53 11.75 -36.91
N THR A 937 16.40 10.91 -37.44
CA THR A 937 17.19 9.92 -36.68
C THR A 937 18.05 10.52 -35.57
N GLU A 938 18.31 11.83 -35.61
CA GLU A 938 19.11 12.57 -34.62
C GLU A 938 18.31 13.03 -33.39
N GLN A 939 16.97 13.04 -33.43
CA GLN A 939 16.16 13.41 -32.26
C GLN A 939 15.89 12.20 -31.36
N PRO A 940 16.01 12.34 -30.02
CA PRO A 940 15.69 11.24 -29.11
C PRO A 940 14.21 10.85 -29.20
N LYS A 941 13.90 9.65 -29.70
CA LYS A 941 12.53 9.09 -29.78
C LYS A 941 11.75 9.22 -28.46
N ILE A 942 12.47 9.21 -27.34
CA ILE A 942 11.89 9.36 -26.00
C ILE A 942 11.15 10.68 -25.79
N VAL A 943 11.58 11.78 -26.43
CA VAL A 943 10.89 13.07 -26.32
C VAL A 943 9.53 13.00 -27.02
N ALA A 944 9.49 12.40 -28.20
CA ALA A 944 8.26 12.20 -28.95
C ALA A 944 7.30 11.23 -28.24
N GLU A 945 7.81 10.11 -27.71
CA GLU A 945 7.04 9.18 -26.87
C GLU A 945 6.39 9.90 -25.68
N THR A 946 7.15 10.76 -24.98
CA THR A 946 6.65 11.56 -23.85
C THR A 946 5.53 12.52 -24.27
N ILE A 947 5.64 13.16 -25.43
CA ILE A 947 4.60 14.06 -25.97
C ILE A 947 3.32 13.27 -26.30
N VAL A 948 3.47 12.07 -26.88
CA VAL A 948 2.32 11.19 -27.15
C VAL A 948 1.67 10.73 -25.84
N ASP A 949 2.45 10.39 -24.81
CA ASP A 949 1.92 10.01 -23.50
C ASP A 949 1.24 11.19 -22.79
N LEU A 950 1.68 12.43 -23.02
CA LEU A 950 0.96 13.63 -22.61
C LEU A 950 -0.40 13.75 -23.29
N ALA A 951 -0.48 13.54 -24.60
CA ALA A 951 -1.75 13.52 -25.34
C ALA A 951 -2.67 12.39 -24.86
N ARG A 952 -2.16 11.15 -24.71
CA ARG A 952 -2.95 10.04 -24.14
C ARG A 952 -3.57 10.38 -22.78
N THR A 953 -2.80 11.03 -21.93
CA THR A 953 -3.24 11.40 -20.58
C THR A 953 -4.25 12.55 -20.62
N ALA A 954 -4.06 13.53 -21.50
CA ALA A 954 -5.00 14.63 -21.71
C ALA A 954 -6.34 14.13 -22.27
N ASP A 955 -6.33 13.31 -23.33
CA ASP A 955 -7.52 12.65 -23.86
C ASP A 955 -8.24 11.89 -22.74
N TYR A 956 -7.54 11.05 -21.97
CA TYR A 956 -8.15 10.32 -20.84
C TYR A 956 -8.85 11.23 -19.82
N MET A 957 -8.19 12.32 -19.42
CA MET A 957 -8.68 13.23 -18.38
C MET A 957 -9.88 14.07 -18.83
N TYR A 958 -9.96 14.40 -20.13
CA TYR A 958 -10.97 15.33 -20.66
C TYR A 958 -12.00 14.69 -21.61
N LYS A 959 -11.86 13.42 -21.97
CA LYS A 959 -12.70 12.73 -22.97
C LYS A 959 -14.21 12.78 -22.71
N LYS A 960 -14.63 12.58 -21.46
CA LYS A 960 -16.06 12.55 -21.08
C LYS A 960 -16.50 13.82 -20.35
N THR A 961 -15.62 14.35 -19.52
CA THR A 961 -15.84 15.50 -18.63
C THR A 961 -14.48 16.04 -18.21
N ASP A 962 -14.46 17.22 -17.60
CA ASP A 962 -13.27 17.75 -16.94
C ASP A 962 -12.99 16.97 -15.65
N SER A 963 -12.27 15.85 -15.77
CA SER A 963 -11.95 14.99 -14.64
C SER A 963 -10.88 15.58 -13.72
N TYR A 964 -10.18 16.63 -14.15
CA TYR A 964 -9.22 17.33 -13.30
C TYR A 964 -9.96 18.21 -12.27
N THR A 965 -10.95 18.97 -12.75
CA THR A 965 -11.82 19.76 -11.88
C THR A 965 -12.76 18.85 -11.08
N PHE A 966 -13.43 17.92 -11.74
CA PHE A 966 -14.40 16.97 -11.15
C PHE A 966 -13.76 15.61 -10.83
N ALA A 967 -12.72 15.61 -9.99
CA ALA A 967 -11.90 14.43 -9.65
C ALA A 967 -12.67 13.17 -9.20
N ASN A 968 -13.92 13.31 -8.72
CA ASN A 968 -14.78 12.18 -8.41
C ASN A 968 -14.97 11.20 -9.60
N THR A 969 -14.84 11.66 -10.85
CA THR A 969 -15.00 10.81 -12.04
C THR A 969 -13.83 9.86 -12.28
N ILE A 970 -12.65 10.15 -11.71
CA ILE A 970 -11.44 9.31 -11.80
C ILE A 970 -11.06 8.66 -10.47
N LYS A 971 -11.84 8.89 -9.40
CA LYS A 971 -11.58 8.37 -8.04
C LYS A 971 -11.28 6.87 -8.03
N ASP A 972 -12.07 6.08 -8.76
CA ASP A 972 -11.88 4.63 -8.81
C ASP A 972 -10.59 4.22 -9.51
N MET A 973 -10.18 4.97 -10.53
CA MET A 973 -8.94 4.74 -11.26
C MET A 973 -7.72 5.16 -10.43
N VAL A 974 -7.78 6.32 -9.77
CA VAL A 974 -6.77 6.76 -8.81
C VAL A 974 -6.61 5.69 -7.72
N ALA A 975 -7.72 5.26 -7.12
CA ALA A 975 -7.69 4.19 -6.13
C ALA A 975 -7.10 2.88 -6.70
N SER A 976 -7.33 2.57 -7.98
CA SER A 976 -6.77 1.37 -8.63
C SER A 976 -5.25 1.41 -8.81
N LEU A 977 -4.67 2.61 -8.96
CA LEU A 977 -3.23 2.79 -9.14
C LEU A 977 -2.49 2.89 -7.80
N TYR A 978 -3.07 3.52 -6.77
CA TYR A 978 -2.36 3.76 -5.50
C TYR A 978 -2.75 2.80 -4.37
N VAL A 979 -3.97 2.25 -4.38
CA VAL A 979 -4.52 1.53 -3.22
C VAL A 979 -4.77 0.07 -3.56
N LYS A 980 -5.57 -0.18 -4.61
CA LYS A 980 -6.02 -1.53 -4.94
C LYS A 980 -4.83 -2.34 -5.47
N PRO A 981 -4.53 -3.52 -4.90
CA PRO A 981 -3.57 -4.45 -5.48
C PRO A 981 -4.06 -4.94 -6.84
N ILE A 982 -3.14 -5.50 -7.62
CA ILE A 982 -3.45 -6.17 -8.89
C ILE A 982 -4.00 -7.57 -8.69
#